data_AF-A0A927YTB8-F1
#
_entry.id   AF-A0A927YTB8-F1
#
_cell.length_a   1.000
_cell.length_b   1.000
_cell.length_c   1.000
_cell.angle_alpha   90.00
_cell.angle_beta   90.00
_cell.angle_gamma   90.00
#
_symmetry.space_group_name_H-M   'P 1'
#
loop_
_entity.id
_entity.type
_entity.pdbx_description
1 polymer ?
#
loop_
_entity_poly.entity_id
_entity_poly.type
_entity_poly.pdbx_seq_one_letter_code
_entity_poly.pdbx_strand_id
1 'polypeptide(L)'
;MKKFNKTIAGVMAFAMIMGSLMMSPATSEAAKKAPKLSKKKITLPIKGTATIKLKNGAKKAKVTWKVSNKKVVKITKKSTKGKKAFAKIKGKKAGKAKLTAAYKLGKKTKKLKCTVKVSNKVVVEEPTVKPDDNKVVTPEPGTVDPTAEPTPTPEPFTIVDNGKANAMMYIDPNDSEYDGISIIAEAFKADIARVTGIGVDWEGVANESEDGLKVVTDVADLSGKAIIAGTVGENGTALINQLADEGKIDVSEVEGKWEVFKMQVVKDPVPGVDEALVIAGSDKRGTIYGIFRVSELMGISPWVWWADAAPTVQSKIDLNGVDIDYTAKEPSVKYRGIFLNDEAPSLTTWTDKKFGGRNHKFYKHVFELILRLKGDYLWPAMWGNEFSKDGTDGGASNDTLANAKLADQYGIVMGTSHHEPLYRAGNEWGQEYNQYRGGLSMNSAQAWNSYNLPGENGYDQRINTAIENFWNDGVKRNGQFDNICTVGMRGEADSSLPAADNPPKYAKLLNHIINQQKKILDNNGDTNPTQLVIYKEVENAWNEGALYDQDCMKDTIAMFADDNWAYLRTLPTYEQQQQVGGLGMYYHFDYVGGPKSYTWIQTTQISRVWDQMSVAYDYGIDDVWVVNVGDLKPMELDISYFLDLGYDFEKWGVNGNEKIDEYKAQWIKQQFGKQDGSGLTDDQLTEAMQLISDYLDLYTLRKVEHILYNTAGNCSDMFSVDNYSEAQDILMKCNDIMERTEALMAEVPEDLQAALYQLVYYPAMATPNVIKIQIYAALNQKYANKNLTLANKYRSLCEEAISFDQQIYDKYNNNMPGVGTKWQGMQSAGQKYHIGMTGWQTDSGSLPSLKSVNASGSPSLNVLVESITGTMGNVYTSGNATLPAFTNTNKEVYTIELANKASGSYNFTAEASADWIVLSKTSGTVNVVDNILVSVDWDKVTSDQAGTVKVSDGRNTVTINVSANVTDTSALDEKTYVMANGYATINVANYTDAVAGDGFENSGDYSENEMIYVQDNGKYMGSIRTSSSVITYADASDLESAPYVEYKVYVPRAGTYNIQSQFNPTSNVEYGHRELRYGISVDGGDIQIRNSIGNDYLAGAYQGTWPRDIEYNARTSTISGVSLSEGVHTIRYYQCDPNMALIRMVVHEGNLASVYSSPAESYYVGKEVNPSDREYKIDNMYSYIK
;
A
#
# COMPACT_ATOMS: atom_id res chain seq x y z
N MET A 1 16.73 10.74 66.67
CA MET A 1 16.45 9.36 66.22
C MET A 1 14.93 9.14 66.17
N LYS A 2 14.46 8.30 65.23
CA LYS A 2 13.12 7.70 65.05
C LYS A 2 11.85 8.29 65.74
N LYS A 3 10.87 8.58 64.87
CA LYS A 3 9.39 8.48 65.00
C LYS A 3 8.54 9.62 65.61
N PHE A 4 7.61 10.08 64.76
CA PHE A 4 6.20 10.49 64.99
C PHE A 4 5.85 11.69 65.89
N ASN A 5 5.37 12.75 65.22
CA ASN A 5 4.54 13.88 65.65
C ASN A 5 3.97 14.50 64.34
N LYS A 6 2.82 15.20 64.25
CA LYS A 6 1.62 15.48 65.08
C LYS A 6 0.46 15.80 64.09
N THR A 7 -0.87 15.66 64.35
CA THR A 7 -1.77 16.27 65.38
C THR A 7 -1.84 17.82 65.27
N ILE A 8 -2.93 18.59 65.49
CA ILE A 8 -4.28 18.48 66.13
C ILE A 8 -5.30 19.27 65.22
N ALA A 9 -6.62 19.46 65.44
CA ALA A 9 -7.60 19.21 66.53
C ALA A 9 -8.90 18.56 65.95
N GLY A 10 -10.18 18.72 66.37
CA GLY A 10 -10.91 19.51 67.40
C GLY A 10 -11.78 20.66 66.81
N VAL A 11 -12.95 21.06 67.35
CA VAL A 11 -13.75 20.61 68.53
C VAL A 11 -15.25 21.02 68.39
N MET A 12 -16.17 20.27 69.02
CA MET A 12 -17.60 20.51 69.40
C MET A 12 -18.44 21.70 68.84
N ALA A 13 -19.68 21.41 68.40
CA ALA A 13 -20.95 22.08 68.80
C ALA A 13 -22.21 21.34 68.26
N PHE A 14 -23.43 21.68 68.69
CA PHE A 14 -24.68 20.94 68.42
C PHE A 14 -25.91 21.84 68.15
N ALA A 15 -26.92 21.29 67.46
CA ALA A 15 -28.34 21.69 67.38
C ALA A 15 -28.86 22.80 66.42
N MET A 16 -29.81 22.38 65.54
CA MET A 16 -30.99 23.10 65.01
C MET A 16 -30.74 24.32 64.09
N ILE A 17 -31.60 24.70 63.12
CA ILE A 17 -33.06 24.48 62.91
C ILE A 17 -33.37 23.90 61.50
N MET A 18 -34.56 23.29 61.33
CA MET A 18 -35.07 22.80 60.04
C MET A 18 -35.73 23.89 59.17
N GLY A 19 -35.53 23.82 57.86
CA GLY A 19 -36.38 24.47 56.85
C GLY A 19 -35.62 24.75 55.54
N SER A 20 -36.16 24.47 54.34
CA SER A 20 -37.39 23.75 54.01
C SER A 20 -37.44 23.37 52.52
N LEU A 21 -38.20 22.30 52.19
CA LEU A 21 -38.97 22.12 50.95
C LEU A 21 -38.25 22.02 49.58
N MET A 22 -38.32 20.79 49.04
CA MET A 22 -38.61 20.40 47.64
C MET A 22 -37.50 20.37 46.57
N MET A 23 -37.80 19.53 45.56
CA MET A 23 -37.23 19.39 44.22
C MET A 23 -35.74 19.01 44.09
N SER A 24 -35.48 17.70 44.15
CA SER A 24 -34.35 17.08 43.42
C SER A 24 -34.84 16.65 42.02
N PRO A 25 -34.16 16.99 40.91
CA PRO A 25 -34.55 16.55 39.58
C PRO A 25 -34.37 15.03 39.43
N ALA A 26 -35.26 14.38 38.68
CA ALA A 26 -35.28 12.92 38.54
C ALA A 26 -34.15 12.43 37.62
N THR A 27 -33.29 11.55 38.14
CA THR A 27 -32.38 10.75 37.31
C THR A 27 -33.11 9.51 36.79
N SER A 28 -33.15 9.35 35.47
CA SER A 28 -33.76 8.20 34.79
C SER A 28 -32.87 6.95 34.95
N GLU A 29 -33.02 6.21 36.05
CA GLU A 29 -32.20 5.01 36.30
C GLU A 29 -32.48 3.90 35.26
N ALA A 30 -31.67 3.86 34.19
CA ALA A 30 -31.84 2.94 33.07
C ALA A 30 -31.95 1.48 33.53
N ALA A 31 -33.08 0.85 33.22
CA ALA A 31 -33.46 -0.46 33.76
C ALA A 31 -32.44 -1.55 33.40
N LYS A 32 -31.69 -2.00 34.40
CA LYS A 32 -30.56 -2.95 34.27
C LYS A 32 -31.00 -4.28 33.62
N LYS A 33 -30.83 -4.36 32.29
CA LYS A 33 -31.30 -5.43 31.39
C LYS A 33 -30.99 -6.82 31.97
N ALA A 34 -31.99 -7.70 32.06
CA ALA A 34 -31.87 -8.96 32.82
C ALA A 34 -30.82 -9.95 32.25
N PRO A 35 -30.15 -10.77 33.10
CA PRO A 35 -29.13 -11.72 32.65
C PRO A 35 -29.69 -12.78 31.69
N LYS A 36 -28.98 -12.98 30.57
CA LYS A 36 -29.28 -13.92 29.47
C LYS A 36 -28.02 -14.66 29.01
N LEU A 37 -28.17 -15.77 28.28
CA LEU A 37 -27.04 -16.43 27.61
C LEU A 37 -26.86 -15.84 26.20
N SER A 38 -25.64 -15.92 25.68
CA SER A 38 -25.27 -15.52 24.31
C SER A 38 -26.11 -16.20 23.22
N LYS A 39 -26.33 -17.53 23.29
CA LYS A 39 -27.22 -18.27 22.38
C LYS A 39 -28.24 -19.12 23.16
N LYS A 40 -29.51 -19.16 22.72
CA LYS A 40 -30.61 -19.99 23.29
C LYS A 40 -30.63 -21.43 22.76
N LYS A 41 -30.24 -21.61 21.49
CA LYS A 41 -30.03 -22.87 20.77
C LYS A 41 -28.64 -22.80 20.11
N ILE A 42 -28.01 -23.94 19.82
CA ILE A 42 -26.79 -24.04 19.00
C ILE A 42 -26.68 -25.46 18.41
N THR A 43 -26.18 -25.58 17.19
CA THR A 43 -25.81 -26.86 16.55
C THR A 43 -24.28 -26.93 16.47
N LEU A 44 -23.69 -28.13 16.62
CA LEU A 44 -22.25 -28.38 16.54
C LEU A 44 -22.00 -29.74 15.85
N PRO A 45 -20.94 -29.91 15.05
CA PRO A 45 -20.51 -31.25 14.64
C PRO A 45 -19.93 -32.04 15.83
N ILE A 46 -19.77 -33.36 15.68
CA ILE A 46 -18.94 -34.16 16.59
C ILE A 46 -17.49 -33.62 16.54
N LYS A 47 -16.76 -33.65 17.67
CA LYS A 47 -15.48 -32.94 17.91
C LYS A 47 -15.54 -31.40 17.86
N GLY A 48 -16.50 -30.78 17.18
CA GLY A 48 -16.67 -29.31 17.13
C GLY A 48 -16.86 -28.66 18.50
N THR A 49 -16.47 -27.39 18.64
CA THR A 49 -16.54 -26.65 19.92
C THR A 49 -17.23 -25.29 19.78
N ALA A 50 -17.78 -24.77 20.88
CA ALA A 50 -18.29 -23.39 20.95
C ALA A 50 -18.29 -22.86 22.38
N THR A 51 -18.30 -21.53 22.55
CA THR A 51 -18.29 -20.86 23.86
C THR A 51 -19.61 -20.15 24.13
N ILE A 52 -20.33 -20.57 25.18
CA ILE A 52 -21.54 -19.88 25.65
C ILE A 52 -21.17 -18.90 26.76
N LYS A 53 -20.97 -17.62 26.40
CA LYS A 53 -20.78 -16.47 27.32
C LYS A 53 -22.13 -16.06 27.99
N LEU A 54 -22.11 -15.56 29.22
CA LEU A 54 -23.24 -14.88 29.90
C LEU A 54 -23.27 -13.40 29.48
N LYS A 55 -24.41 -12.89 28.99
CA LYS A 55 -24.63 -11.44 28.79
C LYS A 55 -25.46 -10.88 29.96
N ASN A 56 -25.19 -9.63 30.33
CA ASN A 56 -25.88 -8.84 31.37
C ASN A 56 -25.82 -9.45 32.79
N GLY A 57 -24.67 -10.04 33.18
CA GLY A 57 -24.43 -10.53 34.55
C GLY A 57 -23.82 -9.47 35.47
N ALA A 58 -24.15 -9.48 36.77
CA ALA A 58 -23.55 -8.57 37.74
C ALA A 58 -22.12 -8.99 38.15
N LYS A 59 -21.22 -8.02 38.42
CA LYS A 59 -19.81 -8.27 38.83
C LYS A 59 -19.69 -9.20 40.05
N LYS A 60 -20.62 -9.11 41.02
CA LYS A 60 -20.67 -9.92 42.26
C LYS A 60 -21.45 -11.26 42.14
N ALA A 61 -21.87 -11.68 40.95
CA ALA A 61 -22.61 -12.94 40.77
C ALA A 61 -21.69 -14.19 40.69
N LYS A 62 -22.22 -15.36 41.05
CA LYS A 62 -21.55 -16.67 40.87
C LYS A 62 -22.39 -17.56 39.95
N VAL A 63 -21.75 -18.14 38.93
CA VAL A 63 -22.42 -18.97 37.91
C VAL A 63 -21.97 -20.42 38.00
N THR A 64 -22.91 -21.38 38.02
CA THR A 64 -22.59 -22.81 37.99
C THR A 64 -23.14 -23.46 36.72
N TRP A 65 -22.25 -24.05 35.91
CA TRP A 65 -22.59 -24.70 34.63
C TRP A 65 -22.80 -26.21 34.80
N LYS A 66 -23.89 -26.74 34.22
CA LYS A 66 -24.18 -28.19 34.11
C LYS A 66 -24.69 -28.52 32.70
N VAL A 67 -24.37 -29.71 32.18
CA VAL A 67 -24.93 -30.26 30.92
C VAL A 67 -25.78 -31.49 31.25
N SER A 68 -26.96 -31.60 30.63
CA SER A 68 -27.90 -32.70 30.90
C SER A 68 -27.42 -34.08 30.40
N ASN A 69 -26.63 -34.13 29.34
CA ASN A 69 -26.09 -35.38 28.78
C ASN A 69 -24.59 -35.22 28.44
N LYS A 70 -23.72 -35.70 29.33
CA LYS A 70 -22.25 -35.67 29.18
C LYS A 70 -21.71 -36.58 28.06
N LYS A 71 -22.50 -37.56 27.56
CA LYS A 71 -22.13 -38.41 26.43
C LYS A 71 -22.30 -37.68 25.09
N VAL A 72 -23.21 -36.71 25.03
CA VAL A 72 -23.49 -35.89 23.83
C VAL A 72 -22.61 -34.62 23.81
N VAL A 73 -22.46 -33.92 24.95
CA VAL A 73 -21.62 -32.70 25.06
C VAL A 73 -20.77 -32.70 26.35
N LYS A 74 -19.47 -32.42 26.24
CA LYS A 74 -18.55 -32.16 27.37
C LYS A 74 -18.32 -30.65 27.52
N ILE A 75 -18.35 -30.11 28.74
CA ILE A 75 -17.75 -28.78 29.03
C ILE A 75 -16.23 -28.97 29.12
N THR A 76 -15.45 -28.22 28.34
CA THR A 76 -13.98 -28.28 28.31
C THR A 76 -13.35 -27.22 29.24
N LYS A 77 -13.63 -25.94 29.03
CA LYS A 77 -13.16 -24.78 29.83
C LYS A 77 -14.39 -24.02 30.35
N LYS A 78 -14.38 -23.49 31.58
CA LYS A 78 -15.52 -22.71 32.14
C LYS A 78 -15.09 -21.65 33.16
N SER A 79 -15.74 -20.49 33.12
CA SER A 79 -15.66 -19.45 34.15
C SER A 79 -16.93 -19.37 34.97
N THR A 80 -16.78 -19.21 36.28
CA THR A 80 -17.89 -19.00 37.24
C THR A 80 -17.98 -17.57 37.77
N LYS A 81 -17.09 -16.66 37.33
CA LYS A 81 -16.88 -15.30 37.88
C LYS A 81 -17.79 -14.26 37.20
N GLY A 82 -18.85 -13.81 37.89
CA GLY A 82 -19.54 -12.55 37.62
C GLY A 82 -19.97 -12.30 36.17
N LYS A 83 -19.64 -11.11 35.64
CA LYS A 83 -19.97 -10.70 34.26
C LYS A 83 -19.17 -11.46 33.17
N LYS A 84 -17.94 -11.89 33.44
CA LYS A 84 -17.08 -12.70 32.53
C LYS A 84 -17.29 -14.22 32.73
N ALA A 85 -18.53 -14.69 32.95
CA ALA A 85 -18.85 -16.12 33.12
C ALA A 85 -19.19 -16.82 31.80
N PHE A 86 -18.59 -17.99 31.53
CA PHE A 86 -18.77 -18.73 30.26
C PHE A 86 -18.58 -20.25 30.42
N ALA A 87 -18.95 -21.03 29.40
CA ALA A 87 -18.50 -22.41 29.20
C ALA A 87 -18.17 -22.70 27.72
N LYS A 88 -16.93 -23.13 27.43
CA LYS A 88 -16.55 -23.76 26.14
C LYS A 88 -17.01 -25.22 26.21
N ILE A 89 -17.74 -25.66 25.20
CA ILE A 89 -18.36 -26.99 25.08
C ILE A 89 -17.84 -27.70 23.83
N LYS A 90 -17.63 -29.01 23.88
CA LYS A 90 -17.19 -29.87 22.77
C LYS A 90 -18.22 -30.99 22.51
N GLY A 91 -18.62 -31.15 21.25
CA GLY A 91 -19.50 -32.24 20.80
C GLY A 91 -18.80 -33.60 20.91
N LYS A 92 -19.50 -34.61 21.45
CA LYS A 92 -18.97 -35.96 21.69
C LYS A 92 -19.67 -37.08 20.92
N LYS A 93 -21.00 -36.99 20.78
CA LYS A 93 -21.82 -37.92 19.99
C LYS A 93 -23.08 -37.17 19.55
N ALA A 94 -23.60 -37.50 18.36
CA ALA A 94 -24.84 -36.89 17.88
C ALA A 94 -26.02 -37.09 18.85
N GLY A 95 -26.92 -36.10 18.89
CA GLY A 95 -28.04 -36.05 19.81
C GLY A 95 -28.34 -34.63 20.31
N LYS A 96 -29.19 -34.50 21.33
CA LYS A 96 -29.54 -33.20 21.94
C LYS A 96 -29.17 -33.19 23.43
N ALA A 97 -28.62 -32.08 23.90
CA ALA A 97 -28.28 -31.84 25.31
C ALA A 97 -28.70 -30.41 25.74
N LYS A 98 -28.92 -30.19 27.03
CA LYS A 98 -29.23 -28.86 27.59
C LYS A 98 -28.08 -28.39 28.49
N LEU A 99 -27.38 -27.33 28.08
CA LEU A 99 -26.44 -26.59 28.92
C LEU A 99 -27.25 -25.65 29.81
N THR A 100 -27.02 -25.69 31.12
CA THR A 100 -27.72 -24.86 32.11
C THR A 100 -26.71 -24.06 32.93
N ALA A 101 -26.90 -22.74 32.98
CA ALA A 101 -26.19 -21.83 33.86
C ALA A 101 -27.10 -21.47 35.05
N ALA A 102 -26.74 -21.89 36.25
CA ALA A 102 -27.35 -21.41 37.49
C ALA A 102 -26.62 -20.13 37.92
N TYR A 103 -27.22 -18.98 37.63
CA TYR A 103 -26.76 -17.64 38.01
C TYR A 103 -27.28 -17.31 39.42
N LYS A 104 -26.39 -17.11 40.39
CA LYS A 104 -26.73 -16.73 41.77
C LYS A 104 -26.19 -15.34 42.09
N LEU A 105 -27.06 -14.47 42.60
CA LEU A 105 -26.74 -13.13 43.08
C LEU A 105 -27.39 -12.93 44.46
N GLY A 106 -26.57 -12.88 45.51
CA GLY A 106 -27.06 -12.94 46.90
C GLY A 106 -27.86 -14.22 47.16
N LYS A 107 -29.08 -14.06 47.70
CA LYS A 107 -30.03 -15.18 47.91
C LYS A 107 -30.79 -15.59 46.63
N LYS A 108 -30.91 -14.73 45.61
CA LYS A 108 -31.69 -15.01 44.38
C LYS A 108 -30.90 -15.88 43.39
N THR A 109 -31.55 -16.87 42.76
CA THR A 109 -30.93 -17.77 41.77
C THR A 109 -31.81 -17.92 40.52
N LYS A 110 -31.27 -17.65 39.33
CA LYS A 110 -31.93 -17.79 38.01
C LYS A 110 -31.26 -18.92 37.22
N LYS A 111 -32.05 -19.83 36.62
CA LYS A 111 -31.54 -20.92 35.76
C LYS A 111 -31.72 -20.52 34.28
N LEU A 112 -30.62 -20.20 33.60
CA LEU A 112 -30.61 -19.95 32.16
C LEU A 112 -30.24 -21.24 31.41
N LYS A 113 -30.80 -21.46 30.22
CA LYS A 113 -30.65 -22.70 29.45
C LYS A 113 -30.27 -22.42 28.00
N CYS A 114 -29.36 -23.21 27.45
CA CYS A 114 -29.07 -23.30 26.02
C CYS A 114 -29.27 -24.75 25.56
N THR A 115 -29.93 -24.97 24.42
CA THR A 115 -30.11 -26.30 23.83
C THR A 115 -29.04 -26.54 22.78
N VAL A 116 -28.22 -27.57 22.98
CA VAL A 116 -27.15 -27.98 22.06
C VAL A 116 -27.61 -29.20 21.26
N LYS A 117 -27.65 -29.07 19.94
CA LYS A 117 -27.75 -30.20 18.99
C LYS A 117 -26.33 -30.57 18.58
N VAL A 118 -26.00 -31.87 18.57
CA VAL A 118 -24.77 -32.39 17.98
C VAL A 118 -25.14 -33.22 16.75
N SER A 119 -24.49 -32.98 15.62
CA SER A 119 -24.74 -33.61 14.31
C SER A 119 -23.51 -34.38 13.79
N ASN A 120 -23.76 -35.32 12.87
CA ASN A 120 -22.70 -36.01 12.12
C ASN A 120 -22.20 -35.20 10.92
N LYS A 121 -23.05 -34.34 10.32
CA LYS A 121 -22.61 -33.39 9.28
C LYS A 121 -21.76 -32.28 9.91
N VAL A 122 -20.68 -31.92 9.21
CA VAL A 122 -20.06 -30.59 9.26
C VAL A 122 -21.14 -29.57 8.91
N VAL A 123 -21.12 -28.40 9.55
CA VAL A 123 -22.05 -27.31 9.25
C VAL A 123 -21.27 -26.26 8.49
N VAL A 124 -21.19 -26.46 7.17
CA VAL A 124 -21.13 -25.36 6.20
C VAL A 124 -22.59 -25.06 5.87
N GLU A 125 -22.97 -23.79 5.93
CA GLU A 125 -24.29 -23.31 5.50
C GLU A 125 -24.08 -22.25 4.41
N GLU A 126 -23.90 -22.73 3.18
CA GLU A 126 -24.15 -21.96 1.96
C GLU A 126 -25.46 -22.44 1.32
N PRO A 127 -26.19 -21.56 0.61
CA PRO A 127 -27.47 -21.91 -0.02
C PRO A 127 -27.27 -22.57 -1.39
N THR A 128 -28.09 -23.58 -1.71
CA THR A 128 -28.29 -24.01 -3.11
C THR A 128 -29.67 -24.63 -3.29
N VAL A 129 -30.41 -24.11 -4.28
CA VAL A 129 -31.71 -24.62 -4.73
C VAL A 129 -31.50 -25.85 -5.62
N LYS A 130 -32.44 -26.81 -5.63
CA LYS A 130 -32.60 -27.79 -6.71
C LYS A 130 -34.07 -28.09 -7.01
N PRO A 131 -34.40 -28.49 -8.26
CA PRO A 131 -35.76 -28.41 -8.82
C PRO A 131 -36.68 -29.59 -8.46
N ASP A 132 -37.94 -29.44 -8.88
CA ASP A 132 -39.09 -30.32 -8.63
C ASP A 132 -39.16 -31.55 -9.55
N ASP A 133 -39.82 -32.63 -9.08
CA ASP A 133 -40.59 -33.55 -9.94
C ASP A 133 -41.56 -34.47 -9.15
N ASN A 134 -42.87 -34.22 -9.30
CA ASN A 134 -44.02 -35.13 -9.24
C ASN A 134 -44.17 -36.23 -8.15
N LYS A 135 -45.23 -36.11 -7.31
CA LYS A 135 -46.34 -37.10 -7.24
C LYS A 135 -47.56 -36.74 -6.35
N VAL A 136 -48.71 -36.51 -7.02
CA VAL A 136 -50.10 -36.91 -6.66
C VAL A 136 -50.75 -36.35 -5.37
N VAL A 137 -52.06 -36.07 -5.45
CA VAL A 137 -52.85 -35.19 -4.54
C VAL A 137 -53.98 -35.94 -3.82
N THR A 138 -54.43 -35.45 -2.63
CA THR A 138 -55.81 -35.37 -2.04
C THR A 138 -55.79 -35.47 -0.48
N PRO A 139 -56.78 -34.93 0.29
CA PRO A 139 -56.88 -33.49 0.58
C PRO A 139 -57.22 -33.09 2.04
N GLU A 140 -57.22 -31.78 2.31
CA GLU A 140 -57.91 -31.04 3.42
C GLU A 140 -57.51 -31.25 4.91
N PRO A 141 -57.84 -30.31 5.82
CA PRO A 141 -58.23 -28.90 5.64
C PRO A 141 -57.25 -27.91 6.34
N GLY A 142 -57.27 -26.65 5.93
CA GLY A 142 -56.19 -25.69 6.24
C GLY A 142 -56.23 -24.98 7.61
N THR A 143 -55.06 -24.48 8.00
CA THR A 143 -54.89 -23.31 8.88
C THR A 143 -54.05 -22.29 8.14
N VAL A 144 -54.52 -21.06 8.02
CA VAL A 144 -53.81 -19.97 7.31
C VAL A 144 -52.67 -19.48 8.20
N ASP A 145 -51.42 -19.65 7.75
CA ASP A 145 -50.29 -18.84 8.20
C ASP A 145 -50.27 -17.55 7.36
N PRO A 146 -49.81 -16.39 7.89
CA PRO A 146 -49.65 -15.19 7.08
C PRO A 146 -48.68 -15.45 5.93
N THR A 147 -48.97 -14.92 4.75
CA THR A 147 -48.05 -14.95 3.61
C THR A 147 -46.73 -14.32 4.01
N ALA A 148 -45.65 -15.12 4.01
CA ALA A 148 -44.34 -14.56 3.75
C ALA A 148 -44.36 -14.03 2.32
N GLU A 149 -44.11 -12.75 2.15
CA GLU A 149 -44.01 -12.14 0.83
C GLU A 149 -42.84 -12.80 0.06
N PRO A 150 -43.01 -13.09 -1.24
CA PRO A 150 -41.91 -13.56 -2.04
C PRO A 150 -40.88 -12.43 -2.11
N THR A 151 -39.64 -12.71 -1.71
CA THR A 151 -38.51 -11.82 -2.03
C THR A 151 -38.53 -11.61 -3.55
N PRO A 152 -38.55 -10.35 -4.06
CA PRO A 152 -38.51 -10.11 -5.49
C PRO A 152 -37.27 -10.78 -6.09
N THR A 153 -37.40 -11.28 -7.31
CA THR A 153 -36.21 -11.72 -8.07
C THR A 153 -35.54 -10.47 -8.61
N PRO A 154 -34.22 -10.27 -8.44
CA PRO A 154 -33.54 -9.09 -8.95
C PRO A 154 -33.70 -8.98 -10.48
N GLU A 155 -34.32 -7.90 -10.94
CA GLU A 155 -34.65 -7.68 -12.35
C GLU A 155 -33.51 -6.92 -13.06
N PRO A 156 -33.11 -7.31 -14.29
CA PRO A 156 -32.09 -6.60 -15.05
C PRO A 156 -32.62 -5.28 -15.63
N PHE A 157 -31.74 -4.30 -15.83
CA PHE A 157 -32.12 -2.97 -16.33
C PHE A 157 -31.35 -2.56 -17.60
N THR A 158 -32.06 -2.48 -18.73
CA THR A 158 -31.50 -1.99 -20.00
C THR A 158 -31.35 -0.47 -19.99
N ILE A 159 -30.12 0.02 -19.81
CA ILE A 159 -29.80 1.46 -19.73
C ILE A 159 -29.45 2.09 -21.10
N VAL A 160 -28.87 1.30 -22.00
CA VAL A 160 -28.60 1.68 -23.40
C VAL A 160 -29.23 0.62 -24.31
N ASP A 161 -29.89 1.05 -25.38
CA ASP A 161 -30.44 0.16 -26.42
C ASP A 161 -30.38 0.83 -27.79
N ASN A 162 -30.16 0.02 -28.84
CA ASN A 162 -29.93 0.48 -30.23
C ASN A 162 -28.90 1.63 -30.38
N GLY A 163 -27.91 1.71 -29.47
CA GLY A 163 -26.87 2.75 -29.42
C GLY A 163 -27.30 4.08 -28.81
N LYS A 164 -28.41 4.11 -28.05
CA LYS A 164 -29.04 5.31 -27.50
C LYS A 164 -29.33 5.15 -26.01
N ALA A 165 -29.45 6.25 -25.28
CA ALA A 165 -29.94 6.22 -23.90
C ALA A 165 -31.39 5.69 -23.88
N ASN A 166 -31.62 4.60 -23.15
CA ASN A 166 -32.91 3.92 -23.08
C ASN A 166 -33.72 4.31 -21.83
N ALA A 167 -33.16 5.16 -20.98
CA ALA A 167 -33.81 5.73 -19.80
C ALA A 167 -33.57 7.24 -19.70
N MET A 168 -34.47 7.96 -19.03
CA MET A 168 -34.24 9.33 -18.54
C MET A 168 -33.63 9.29 -17.14
N MET A 169 -32.94 10.34 -16.70
CA MET A 169 -32.49 10.50 -15.32
C MET A 169 -33.28 11.61 -14.62
N TYR A 170 -33.83 11.34 -13.44
CA TYR A 170 -34.49 12.34 -12.60
C TYR A 170 -33.67 12.62 -11.34
N ILE A 171 -33.55 13.90 -11.02
CA ILE A 171 -32.95 14.46 -9.81
C ILE A 171 -33.85 15.59 -9.29
N ASP A 172 -34.14 15.62 -7.99
CA ASP A 172 -35.12 16.55 -7.43
C ASP A 172 -34.48 17.92 -7.09
N PRO A 173 -34.93 19.04 -7.70
CA PRO A 173 -34.38 20.36 -7.42
C PRO A 173 -34.70 20.90 -6.01
N ASN A 174 -35.43 20.13 -5.19
CA ASN A 174 -35.71 20.43 -3.78
C ASN A 174 -34.88 19.57 -2.81
N ASP A 175 -34.10 18.59 -3.30
CA ASP A 175 -33.14 17.81 -2.50
C ASP A 175 -32.04 18.75 -1.97
N SER A 176 -31.71 18.71 -0.67
CA SER A 176 -30.70 19.61 -0.11
C SER A 176 -29.32 19.43 -0.73
N GLU A 177 -29.05 18.25 -1.30
CA GLU A 177 -27.77 17.89 -1.91
C GLU A 177 -27.78 18.00 -3.45
N TYR A 178 -28.83 18.62 -4.02
CA TYR A 178 -29.04 18.73 -5.47
C TYR A 178 -27.84 19.32 -6.23
N ASP A 179 -27.05 20.21 -5.63
CA ASP A 179 -25.94 20.87 -6.32
C ASP A 179 -24.88 19.86 -6.80
N GLY A 180 -24.36 19.02 -5.91
CA GLY A 180 -23.44 17.94 -6.23
C GLY A 180 -24.07 16.85 -7.08
N ILE A 181 -25.31 16.46 -6.76
CA ILE A 181 -26.04 15.44 -7.53
C ILE A 181 -26.22 15.90 -9.00
N SER A 182 -26.49 17.18 -9.26
CA SER A 182 -26.62 17.73 -10.62
C SER A 182 -25.30 17.75 -11.40
N ILE A 183 -24.17 18.02 -10.73
CA ILE A 183 -22.83 17.97 -11.34
C ILE A 183 -22.49 16.53 -11.72
N ILE A 184 -22.77 15.56 -10.84
CA ILE A 184 -22.52 14.14 -11.11
C ILE A 184 -23.52 13.55 -12.12
N ALA A 185 -24.73 14.07 -12.23
CA ALA A 185 -25.67 13.73 -13.30
C ALA A 185 -25.14 14.12 -14.70
N GLU A 186 -24.46 15.27 -14.84
CA GLU A 186 -23.80 15.64 -16.10
C GLU A 186 -22.52 14.80 -16.36
N ALA A 187 -21.77 14.41 -15.33
CA ALA A 187 -20.68 13.44 -15.46
C ALA A 187 -21.18 12.05 -15.92
N PHE A 188 -22.35 11.63 -15.43
CA PHE A 188 -23.03 10.39 -15.81
C PHE A 188 -23.63 10.45 -17.22
N LYS A 189 -24.19 11.61 -17.62
CA LYS A 189 -24.57 11.90 -19.02
C LYS A 189 -23.38 11.79 -19.96
N ALA A 190 -22.21 12.26 -19.55
CA ALA A 190 -20.97 12.10 -20.31
C ALA A 190 -20.48 10.65 -20.37
N ASP A 191 -20.67 9.86 -19.31
CA ASP A 191 -20.39 8.41 -19.32
C ASP A 191 -21.31 7.66 -20.30
N ILE A 192 -22.61 7.97 -20.32
CA ILE A 192 -23.55 7.47 -21.35
C ILE A 192 -23.10 7.90 -22.75
N ALA A 193 -22.67 9.15 -22.93
CA ALA A 193 -22.19 9.66 -24.21
C ALA A 193 -20.91 8.95 -24.70
N ARG A 194 -20.04 8.50 -23.79
CA ARG A 194 -18.87 7.66 -24.10
C ARG A 194 -19.30 6.29 -24.62
N VAL A 195 -20.13 5.55 -23.88
CA VAL A 195 -20.53 4.18 -24.26
C VAL A 195 -21.51 4.12 -25.44
N THR A 196 -22.24 5.20 -25.75
CA THR A 196 -23.09 5.29 -26.95
C THR A 196 -22.33 5.78 -28.21
N GLY A 197 -21.08 6.24 -28.07
CA GLY A 197 -20.30 6.80 -29.18
C GLY A 197 -20.70 8.22 -29.60
N ILE A 198 -21.59 8.89 -28.84
CA ILE A 198 -21.91 10.32 -28.98
C ILE A 198 -20.67 11.19 -28.70
N GLY A 199 -19.79 10.71 -27.81
CA GLY A 199 -18.53 11.33 -27.47
C GLY A 199 -18.65 12.50 -26.50
N VAL A 200 -17.49 13.02 -26.12
CA VAL A 200 -17.32 14.09 -25.13
C VAL A 200 -16.33 15.14 -25.64
N ASP A 201 -16.37 16.33 -25.07
CA ASP A 201 -15.37 17.36 -25.29
C ASP A 201 -14.09 17.11 -24.45
N TRP A 202 -13.13 18.04 -24.52
CA TRP A 202 -11.85 17.90 -23.82
C TRP A 202 -11.96 18.07 -22.29
N GLU A 203 -12.96 18.81 -21.79
CA GLU A 203 -13.30 18.92 -20.36
C GLU A 203 -14.14 17.73 -19.87
N GLY A 204 -14.40 16.75 -20.74
CA GLY A 204 -15.13 15.53 -20.45
C GLY A 204 -16.65 15.69 -20.44
N VAL A 205 -17.19 16.77 -20.97
CA VAL A 205 -18.64 17.06 -21.04
C VAL A 205 -19.26 16.36 -22.25
N ALA A 206 -20.51 15.88 -22.12
CA ALA A 206 -21.23 15.21 -23.20
C ALA A 206 -21.44 16.12 -24.42
N ASN A 207 -21.29 15.57 -25.64
CA ASN A 207 -21.81 16.24 -26.83
C ASN A 207 -23.35 16.20 -26.83
N GLU A 208 -24.00 17.33 -27.14
CA GLU A 208 -25.46 17.41 -27.18
C GLU A 208 -26.06 16.58 -28.33
N SER A 209 -27.05 15.74 -28.00
CA SER A 209 -27.65 14.76 -28.91
C SER A 209 -29.05 14.35 -28.45
N GLU A 210 -29.99 14.17 -29.39
CA GLU A 210 -31.34 13.67 -29.10
C GLU A 210 -31.35 12.22 -28.55
N ASP A 211 -30.27 11.48 -28.81
CA ASP A 211 -30.03 10.08 -28.43
C ASP A 211 -29.25 9.92 -27.11
N GLY A 212 -28.78 11.03 -26.53
CA GLY A 212 -28.06 11.05 -25.26
C GLY A 212 -28.97 10.95 -24.03
N LEU A 213 -28.36 10.81 -22.85
CA LEU A 213 -29.10 10.79 -21.58
C LEU A 213 -29.79 12.14 -21.36
N LYS A 214 -31.08 12.09 -21.02
CA LYS A 214 -31.89 13.27 -20.68
C LYS A 214 -32.04 13.34 -19.17
N VAL A 215 -31.45 14.36 -18.56
CA VAL A 215 -31.62 14.70 -17.14
C VAL A 215 -32.83 15.63 -17.03
N VAL A 216 -33.78 15.31 -16.15
CA VAL A 216 -35.02 16.06 -15.91
C VAL A 216 -35.21 16.35 -14.42
N THR A 217 -35.91 17.45 -14.12
CA THR A 217 -36.13 17.95 -12.74
C THR A 217 -37.61 18.06 -12.36
N ASP A 218 -38.54 17.77 -13.28
CA ASP A 218 -39.96 17.57 -13.00
C ASP A 218 -40.30 16.09 -13.21
N VAL A 219 -41.05 15.50 -12.27
CA VAL A 219 -41.56 14.13 -12.35
C VAL A 219 -42.54 13.97 -13.53
N ALA A 220 -43.19 15.06 -13.96
CA ALA A 220 -44.11 15.05 -15.10
C ALA A 220 -43.42 14.89 -16.48
N ASP A 221 -42.11 15.13 -16.58
CA ASP A 221 -41.33 14.93 -17.82
C ASP A 221 -40.82 13.49 -17.98
N LEU A 222 -40.82 12.68 -16.91
CA LEU A 222 -40.40 11.28 -16.94
C LEU A 222 -41.35 10.42 -17.79
N SER A 223 -40.77 9.55 -18.63
CA SER A 223 -41.53 8.56 -19.41
C SER A 223 -40.69 7.35 -19.83
N GLY A 224 -41.34 6.19 -20.00
CA GLY A 224 -40.68 4.94 -20.42
C GLY A 224 -39.88 4.32 -19.27
N LYS A 225 -38.55 4.30 -19.39
CA LYS A 225 -37.67 3.89 -18.27
C LYS A 225 -37.00 5.10 -17.63
N ALA A 226 -36.72 5.01 -16.32
CA ALA A 226 -36.04 6.07 -15.59
C ALA A 226 -34.86 5.58 -14.74
N ILE A 227 -34.01 6.52 -14.36
CA ILE A 227 -33.03 6.42 -13.27
C ILE A 227 -33.40 7.52 -12.29
N ILE A 228 -33.72 7.17 -11.05
CA ILE A 228 -34.18 8.12 -10.03
C ILE A 228 -33.08 8.20 -8.98
N ALA A 229 -32.34 9.31 -8.92
CA ALA A 229 -31.19 9.46 -8.03
C ALA A 229 -31.39 10.63 -7.05
N GLY A 230 -31.10 10.40 -5.77
CA GLY A 230 -31.29 11.41 -4.73
C GLY A 230 -31.04 10.90 -3.31
N THR A 231 -31.10 11.81 -2.34
CA THR A 231 -30.97 11.47 -0.92
C THR A 231 -32.30 11.03 -0.30
N VAL A 232 -32.25 10.36 0.85
CA VAL A 232 -33.41 9.93 1.64
C VAL A 232 -33.63 10.82 2.87
N GLY A 233 -34.88 10.95 3.33
CA GLY A 233 -35.25 11.68 4.54
C GLY A 233 -35.85 13.07 4.27
N GLU A 234 -36.12 13.83 5.34
CA GLU A 234 -37.01 15.01 5.33
C GLU A 234 -36.65 16.12 4.32
N ASN A 235 -35.35 16.28 4.01
CA ASN A 235 -34.85 17.27 3.03
C ASN A 235 -34.37 16.65 1.70
N GLY A 236 -34.54 15.33 1.54
CA GLY A 236 -34.12 14.60 0.35
C GLY A 236 -35.20 14.49 -0.72
N THR A 237 -34.85 13.85 -1.83
CA THR A 237 -35.70 13.68 -3.01
C THR A 237 -37.09 13.13 -2.68
N ALA A 238 -38.12 13.96 -2.93
CA ALA A 238 -39.49 13.69 -2.50
C ALA A 238 -40.07 12.41 -3.13
N LEU A 239 -39.66 12.10 -4.37
CA LEU A 239 -40.06 10.88 -5.06
C LEU A 239 -39.48 9.61 -4.41
N ILE A 240 -38.23 9.62 -3.96
CA ILE A 240 -37.61 8.45 -3.31
C ILE A 240 -38.28 8.21 -1.96
N ASN A 241 -38.56 9.27 -1.20
CA ASN A 241 -39.35 9.21 0.03
C ASN A 241 -40.76 8.65 -0.21
N GLN A 242 -41.46 9.09 -1.27
CA GLN A 242 -42.77 8.52 -1.64
C GLN A 242 -42.67 7.02 -1.97
N LEU A 243 -41.67 6.60 -2.74
CA LEU A 243 -41.47 5.19 -3.08
C LEU A 243 -41.15 4.34 -1.83
N ALA A 244 -40.51 4.91 -0.81
CA ALA A 244 -40.28 4.26 0.47
C ALA A 244 -41.57 4.15 1.31
N ASP A 245 -42.36 5.23 1.41
CA ASP A 245 -43.66 5.24 2.09
C ASP A 245 -44.70 4.29 1.43
N GLU A 246 -44.62 4.13 0.10
CA GLU A 246 -45.41 3.14 -0.66
C GLU A 246 -44.91 1.70 -0.48
N GLY A 247 -43.75 1.48 0.17
CA GLY A 247 -43.13 0.17 0.36
C GLY A 247 -42.49 -0.42 -0.90
N LYS A 248 -42.26 0.39 -1.95
CA LYS A 248 -41.60 -0.03 -3.20
C LYS A 248 -40.07 -0.15 -3.03
N ILE A 249 -39.47 0.61 -2.11
CA ILE A 249 -38.04 0.54 -1.75
C ILE A 249 -37.88 0.56 -0.22
N ASP A 250 -37.11 -0.39 0.32
CA ASP A 250 -36.67 -0.33 1.73
C ASP A 250 -35.35 0.44 1.83
N VAL A 251 -35.40 1.63 2.41
CA VAL A 251 -34.25 2.52 2.67
C VAL A 251 -33.78 2.49 4.14
N SER A 252 -34.33 1.61 4.98
CA SER A 252 -34.01 1.57 6.42
C SER A 252 -32.60 1.07 6.75
N GLU A 253 -31.90 0.51 5.76
CA GLU A 253 -30.45 0.24 5.83
C GLU A 253 -29.59 1.32 5.15
N VAL A 254 -30.16 2.48 4.80
CA VAL A 254 -29.47 3.65 4.23
C VAL A 254 -29.64 4.89 5.11
N GLU A 255 -30.86 5.19 5.55
CA GLU A 255 -31.22 6.41 6.27
C GLU A 255 -30.33 6.69 7.50
N GLY A 256 -29.67 7.85 7.52
CA GLY A 256 -28.86 8.33 8.66
C GLY A 256 -27.51 7.63 8.86
N LYS A 257 -27.01 6.88 7.87
CA LYS A 257 -25.64 6.35 7.82
C LYS A 257 -24.67 7.32 7.13
N TRP A 258 -23.37 7.00 7.18
CA TRP A 258 -22.33 7.74 6.46
C TRP A 258 -22.02 7.11 5.09
N GLU A 259 -22.28 7.85 4.00
CA GLU A 259 -21.89 7.56 2.62
C GLU A 259 -22.44 6.25 2.03
N VAL A 260 -23.62 5.84 2.49
CA VAL A 260 -24.30 4.62 2.03
C VAL A 260 -25.27 4.95 0.90
N PHE A 261 -25.46 4.00 -0.01
CA PHE A 261 -26.56 4.03 -0.97
C PHE A 261 -27.21 2.66 -1.13
N LYS A 262 -28.42 2.67 -1.68
CA LYS A 262 -29.08 1.50 -2.20
C LYS A 262 -29.47 1.72 -3.67
N MET A 263 -29.22 0.71 -4.48
CA MET A 263 -29.79 0.55 -5.81
C MET A 263 -30.85 -0.55 -5.78
N GLN A 264 -31.96 -0.35 -6.49
CA GLN A 264 -32.89 -1.43 -6.89
C GLN A 264 -33.80 -0.99 -8.05
N VAL A 265 -34.26 -1.95 -8.86
CA VAL A 265 -35.27 -1.70 -9.90
C VAL A 265 -36.68 -1.68 -9.29
N VAL A 266 -37.44 -0.62 -9.54
CA VAL A 266 -38.84 -0.44 -9.13
C VAL A 266 -39.73 -0.38 -10.36
N LYS A 267 -40.81 -1.17 -10.38
CA LYS A 267 -41.83 -1.17 -11.44
C LYS A 267 -42.99 -0.24 -11.08
N ASP A 268 -43.61 0.34 -12.10
CA ASP A 268 -44.68 1.35 -11.97
C ASP A 268 -44.36 2.44 -10.91
N PRO A 269 -43.15 3.06 -10.89
CA PRO A 269 -42.77 3.99 -9.84
C PRO A 269 -43.69 5.22 -9.83
N VAL A 270 -43.94 5.81 -11.01
CA VAL A 270 -44.86 6.95 -11.25
C VAL A 270 -45.65 6.73 -12.55
N PRO A 271 -46.84 7.34 -12.72
CA PRO A 271 -47.62 7.20 -13.94
C PRO A 271 -46.86 7.65 -15.20
N GLY A 272 -46.66 6.75 -16.16
CA GLY A 272 -45.92 7.01 -17.41
C GLY A 272 -44.51 6.42 -17.46
N VAL A 273 -44.00 5.91 -16.33
CA VAL A 273 -42.75 5.15 -16.23
C VAL A 273 -43.07 3.68 -15.96
N ASP A 274 -42.61 2.78 -16.83
CA ASP A 274 -42.83 1.34 -16.71
C ASP A 274 -41.93 0.75 -15.60
N GLU A 275 -40.66 1.14 -15.57
CA GLU A 275 -39.68 0.74 -14.55
C GLU A 275 -38.57 1.78 -14.38
N ALA A 276 -37.99 1.86 -13.18
CA ALA A 276 -36.87 2.74 -12.88
C ALA A 276 -35.80 2.05 -12.03
N LEU A 277 -34.53 2.33 -12.31
CA LEU A 277 -33.43 2.07 -11.38
C LEU A 277 -33.39 3.21 -10.35
N VAL A 278 -33.75 2.91 -9.10
CA VAL A 278 -33.74 3.88 -8.01
C VAL A 278 -32.40 3.81 -7.29
N ILE A 279 -31.72 4.95 -7.16
CA ILE A 279 -30.46 5.15 -6.45
C ILE A 279 -30.74 6.07 -5.26
N ALA A 280 -30.88 5.49 -4.08
CA ALA A 280 -31.22 6.18 -2.84
C ALA A 280 -29.98 6.28 -1.94
N GLY A 281 -29.43 7.48 -1.75
CA GLY A 281 -28.27 7.73 -0.89
C GLY A 281 -28.63 8.22 0.51
N SER A 282 -27.76 7.99 1.50
CA SER A 282 -27.88 8.54 2.86
C SER A 282 -27.60 10.04 2.94
N ASP A 283 -26.81 10.53 1.99
CA ASP A 283 -26.25 11.87 1.90
C ASP A 283 -25.73 12.14 0.47
N LYS A 284 -25.14 13.31 0.24
CA LYS A 284 -24.56 13.73 -1.04
C LYS A 284 -23.59 12.68 -1.61
N ARG A 285 -22.59 12.27 -0.83
CA ARG A 285 -21.52 11.36 -1.29
C ARG A 285 -22.01 9.94 -1.48
N GLY A 286 -22.88 9.43 -0.61
CA GLY A 286 -23.57 8.15 -0.83
C GLY A 286 -24.31 8.12 -2.17
N THR A 287 -25.10 9.16 -2.46
CA THR A 287 -25.82 9.28 -3.75
C THR A 287 -24.87 9.29 -4.95
N ILE A 288 -23.77 10.05 -4.85
CA ILE A 288 -22.73 10.14 -5.88
C ILE A 288 -22.04 8.79 -6.13
N TYR A 289 -21.69 8.05 -5.07
CA TYR A 289 -21.12 6.70 -5.18
C TYR A 289 -22.11 5.72 -5.81
N GLY A 290 -23.41 5.86 -5.55
CA GLY A 290 -24.45 5.09 -6.23
C GLY A 290 -24.52 5.36 -7.74
N ILE A 291 -24.42 6.62 -8.16
CA ILE A 291 -24.39 6.99 -9.59
C ILE A 291 -23.12 6.44 -10.25
N PHE A 292 -21.94 6.63 -9.64
CA PHE A 292 -20.69 6.11 -10.21
C PHE A 292 -20.58 4.58 -10.16
N ARG A 293 -21.29 3.88 -9.26
CA ARG A 293 -21.43 2.42 -9.30
C ARG A 293 -22.16 1.96 -10.57
N VAL A 294 -23.12 2.73 -11.08
CA VAL A 294 -23.73 2.45 -12.40
C VAL A 294 -22.73 2.70 -13.53
N SER A 295 -21.92 3.76 -13.47
CA SER A 295 -20.81 3.96 -14.42
C SER A 295 -19.83 2.79 -14.45
N GLU A 296 -19.41 2.30 -13.29
CA GLU A 296 -18.53 1.13 -13.17
C GLU A 296 -19.12 -0.11 -13.86
N LEU A 297 -20.42 -0.39 -13.64
CA LEU A 297 -21.12 -1.51 -14.26
C LEU A 297 -21.27 -1.38 -15.79
N MET A 298 -21.33 -0.15 -16.31
CA MET A 298 -21.25 0.12 -17.76
C MET A 298 -19.83 -0.03 -18.36
N GLY A 299 -18.82 -0.32 -17.52
CA GLY A 299 -17.42 -0.46 -17.95
C GLY A 299 -16.67 0.88 -18.02
N ILE A 300 -17.11 1.91 -17.30
CA ILE A 300 -16.35 3.16 -17.16
C ILE A 300 -15.27 2.98 -16.07
N SER A 301 -14.00 3.16 -16.44
CA SER A 301 -12.91 3.26 -15.46
C SER A 301 -12.96 4.61 -14.71
N PRO A 302 -12.63 4.67 -13.41
CA PRO A 302 -12.31 5.93 -12.71
C PRO A 302 -11.26 6.78 -13.44
N TRP A 303 -10.36 6.14 -14.17
CA TRP A 303 -9.27 6.75 -14.93
C TRP A 303 -9.65 7.14 -16.37
N VAL A 304 -10.94 7.10 -16.73
CA VAL A 304 -11.43 7.41 -18.10
C VAL A 304 -10.96 8.76 -18.64
N TRP A 305 -10.81 9.78 -17.78
CA TRP A 305 -10.18 11.05 -18.16
C TRP A 305 -8.71 11.13 -17.75
N TRP A 306 -8.31 10.56 -16.61
CA TRP A 306 -6.96 10.75 -16.05
C TRP A 306 -5.87 9.85 -16.61
N ALA A 307 -6.21 8.72 -17.23
CA ALA A 307 -5.27 7.85 -17.93
C ALA A 307 -5.80 7.38 -19.30
N ASP A 308 -6.77 8.09 -19.88
CA ASP A 308 -7.34 7.80 -21.20
C ASP A 308 -7.94 6.39 -21.35
N ALA A 309 -8.38 5.79 -20.24
CA ALA A 309 -8.99 4.45 -20.20
C ALA A 309 -10.39 4.45 -20.84
N ALA A 310 -10.42 4.46 -22.18
CA ALA A 310 -11.63 4.63 -22.97
C ALA A 310 -12.52 3.37 -22.96
N PRO A 311 -13.81 3.49 -22.57
CA PRO A 311 -14.74 2.36 -22.50
C PRO A 311 -15.10 1.83 -23.90
N THR A 312 -15.84 0.72 -23.91
CA THR A 312 -16.43 0.15 -25.12
C THR A 312 -17.59 1.00 -25.63
N VAL A 313 -17.67 1.22 -26.95
CA VAL A 313 -18.91 1.75 -27.57
C VAL A 313 -19.86 0.57 -27.80
N GLN A 314 -21.01 0.59 -27.14
CA GLN A 314 -21.96 -0.53 -27.07
C GLN A 314 -23.32 -0.15 -27.64
N SER A 315 -23.86 -1.01 -28.50
CA SER A 315 -25.22 -0.84 -29.04
C SER A 315 -26.32 -1.19 -28.04
N LYS A 316 -26.01 -1.94 -26.98
CA LYS A 316 -26.94 -2.27 -25.89
C LYS A 316 -26.15 -2.51 -24.60
N ILE A 317 -26.68 -2.05 -23.46
CA ILE A 317 -26.16 -2.37 -22.13
C ILE A 317 -27.33 -2.82 -21.24
N ASP A 318 -27.30 -4.08 -20.83
CA ASP A 318 -28.19 -4.66 -19.82
C ASP A 318 -27.44 -4.79 -18.50
N LEU A 319 -27.83 -4.00 -17.49
CA LEU A 319 -27.28 -4.13 -16.14
C LEU A 319 -27.87 -5.39 -15.48
N ASN A 320 -27.00 -6.23 -14.91
CA ASN A 320 -27.40 -7.46 -14.23
C ASN A 320 -28.19 -7.14 -12.96
N GLY A 321 -29.39 -7.71 -12.81
CA GLY A 321 -30.27 -7.49 -11.65
C GLY A 321 -29.58 -7.71 -10.30
N VAL A 322 -28.69 -8.69 -10.20
CA VAL A 322 -27.97 -9.00 -8.95
C VAL A 322 -26.95 -7.91 -8.57
N ASP A 323 -26.39 -7.20 -9.55
CA ASP A 323 -25.41 -6.13 -9.31
C ASP A 323 -26.07 -4.76 -9.06
N ILE A 324 -27.38 -4.64 -9.32
CA ILE A 324 -28.19 -3.42 -9.16
C ILE A 324 -29.31 -3.53 -8.10
N ASP A 325 -29.53 -4.70 -7.49
CA ASP A 325 -30.27 -4.86 -6.22
C ASP A 325 -29.24 -4.95 -5.07
N TYR A 326 -28.65 -3.79 -4.74
CA TYR A 326 -27.45 -3.68 -3.92
C TYR A 326 -27.58 -2.56 -2.88
N THR A 327 -27.27 -2.87 -1.63
CA THR A 327 -27.11 -1.87 -0.56
C THR A 327 -25.65 -1.83 -0.13
N ALA A 328 -25.04 -0.65 -0.19
CA ALA A 328 -23.66 -0.44 0.25
C ALA A 328 -23.51 -0.59 1.77
N LYS A 329 -22.27 -0.79 2.21
CA LYS A 329 -21.86 -0.62 3.61
C LYS A 329 -21.35 0.81 3.83
N GLU A 330 -21.25 1.21 5.09
CA GLU A 330 -20.47 2.41 5.46
C GLU A 330 -18.98 2.14 5.15
N PRO A 331 -18.22 3.13 4.62
CA PRO A 331 -16.79 2.97 4.36
C PRO A 331 -16.00 2.53 5.59
N SER A 332 -14.94 1.76 5.38
CA SER A 332 -14.16 1.15 6.47
C SER A 332 -13.25 2.16 7.20
N VAL A 333 -12.95 3.26 6.52
CA VAL A 333 -12.22 4.44 7.01
C VAL A 333 -13.08 5.66 6.69
N LYS A 334 -13.30 6.56 7.66
CA LYS A 334 -14.33 7.60 7.52
C LYS A 334 -14.00 8.69 6.49
N TYR A 335 -12.74 9.12 6.41
CA TYR A 335 -12.24 10.11 5.44
C TYR A 335 -11.04 9.53 4.70
N ARG A 336 -11.06 9.58 3.36
CA ARG A 336 -10.22 8.80 2.44
C ARG A 336 -9.76 9.73 1.31
N GLY A 337 -8.47 10.04 1.25
CA GLY A 337 -8.01 11.12 0.38
C GLY A 337 -6.56 11.05 -0.12
N ILE A 338 -6.21 12.08 -0.89
CA ILE A 338 -4.88 12.30 -1.46
C ILE A 338 -4.36 13.70 -1.10
N PHE A 339 -3.04 13.87 -1.15
CA PHE A 339 -2.34 15.14 -1.07
C PHE A 339 -1.58 15.36 -2.37
N LEU A 340 -1.93 16.44 -3.09
CA LEU A 340 -1.13 16.96 -4.20
C LEU A 340 0.00 17.81 -3.60
N ASN A 341 1.23 17.35 -3.73
CA ASN A 341 2.42 17.95 -3.15
C ASN A 341 3.61 17.71 -4.09
N ASP A 342 4.77 18.28 -3.78
CA ASP A 342 6.01 18.08 -4.54
C ASP A 342 5.85 18.46 -6.03
N GLU A 343 4.82 19.26 -6.35
CA GLU A 343 4.13 19.37 -7.64
C GLU A 343 4.89 20.15 -8.74
N ALA A 344 6.19 20.35 -8.54
CA ALA A 344 7.05 21.16 -9.37
C ALA A 344 8.35 20.39 -9.72
N PRO A 345 8.56 20.01 -11.00
CA PRO A 345 8.07 20.76 -12.15
C PRO A 345 6.77 20.28 -12.81
N SER A 346 6.29 19.04 -12.63
CA SER A 346 5.41 18.42 -13.64
C SER A 346 3.95 18.88 -13.59
N LEU A 347 3.23 18.64 -12.49
CA LEU A 347 1.82 19.02 -12.34
C LEU A 347 1.65 20.54 -12.46
N THR A 348 2.59 21.32 -11.90
CA THR A 348 2.72 22.77 -12.12
C THR A 348 2.81 23.12 -13.61
N THR A 349 3.78 22.55 -14.35
CA THR A 349 3.98 22.88 -15.78
C THR A 349 2.79 22.46 -16.64
N TRP A 350 2.14 21.34 -16.31
CA TRP A 350 0.96 20.88 -17.02
C TRP A 350 -0.27 21.74 -16.73
N THR A 351 -0.60 22.00 -15.47
CA THR A 351 -1.77 22.83 -15.09
C THR A 351 -1.64 24.28 -15.56
N ASP A 352 -0.44 24.86 -15.53
CA ASP A 352 -0.19 26.21 -16.03
C ASP A 352 -0.43 26.30 -17.55
N LYS A 353 -0.02 25.28 -18.32
CA LYS A 353 -0.28 25.21 -19.78
C LYS A 353 -1.73 24.86 -20.12
N LYS A 354 -2.36 23.97 -19.35
CA LYS A 354 -3.65 23.34 -19.69
C LYS A 354 -4.86 24.12 -19.19
N PHE A 355 -4.76 24.71 -18.00
CA PHE A 355 -5.85 25.39 -17.31
C PHE A 355 -5.54 26.85 -16.94
N GLY A 356 -4.29 27.31 -17.12
CA GLY A 356 -3.83 28.62 -16.66
C GLY A 356 -3.57 28.66 -15.15
N GLY A 357 -3.22 27.52 -14.55
CA GLY A 357 -2.92 27.38 -13.12
C GLY A 357 -3.80 26.38 -12.40
N ARG A 358 -3.55 26.22 -11.10
CA ARG A 358 -4.25 25.28 -10.19
C ARG A 358 -5.60 25.85 -9.73
N ASN A 359 -6.48 26.13 -10.70
CA ASN A 359 -7.80 26.72 -10.51
C ASN A 359 -8.94 25.68 -10.63
N HIS A 360 -10.20 26.12 -10.48
CA HIS A 360 -11.37 25.24 -10.40
C HIS A 360 -11.53 24.29 -11.60
N LYS A 361 -11.02 24.67 -12.78
CA LYS A 361 -11.09 23.85 -14.00
C LYS A 361 -10.19 22.62 -13.92
N PHE A 362 -9.00 22.79 -13.32
CA PHE A 362 -8.13 21.68 -12.96
C PHE A 362 -8.77 20.85 -11.84
N TYR A 363 -9.18 21.50 -10.75
CA TYR A 363 -9.70 20.81 -9.57
C TYR A 363 -11.00 20.03 -9.81
N LYS A 364 -11.87 20.46 -10.74
CA LYS A 364 -13.01 19.68 -11.26
C LYS A 364 -12.64 18.22 -11.53
N HIS A 365 -11.55 18.01 -12.28
CA HIS A 365 -11.09 16.67 -12.65
C HIS A 365 -10.51 15.89 -11.46
N VAL A 366 -9.88 16.57 -10.50
CA VAL A 366 -9.37 15.95 -9.27
C VAL A 366 -10.53 15.47 -8.38
N PHE A 367 -11.55 16.30 -8.20
CA PHE A 367 -12.76 15.97 -7.42
C PHE A 367 -13.52 14.79 -8.03
N GLU A 368 -13.73 14.80 -9.36
CA GLU A 368 -14.40 13.71 -10.06
C GLU A 368 -13.64 12.37 -9.92
N LEU A 369 -12.30 12.38 -9.99
CA LEU A 369 -11.47 11.19 -9.78
C LEU A 369 -11.60 10.62 -8.36
N ILE A 370 -11.48 11.47 -7.34
CA ILE A 370 -11.56 11.07 -5.93
C ILE A 370 -12.91 10.40 -5.67
N LEU A 371 -14.02 10.96 -6.17
CA LEU A 371 -15.35 10.41 -6.00
C LEU A 371 -15.57 9.12 -6.80
N ARG A 372 -15.05 9.01 -8.04
CA ARG A 372 -15.07 7.75 -8.81
C ARG A 372 -14.27 6.63 -8.14
N LEU A 373 -13.22 6.97 -7.39
CA LEU A 373 -12.46 6.03 -6.56
C LEU A 373 -13.08 5.78 -5.18
N LYS A 374 -14.19 6.46 -4.83
CA LYS A 374 -14.90 6.39 -3.54
C LYS A 374 -14.13 7.01 -2.36
N GLY A 375 -13.18 7.89 -2.66
CA GLY A 375 -12.62 8.85 -1.69
C GLY A 375 -13.52 10.07 -1.52
N ASP A 376 -13.22 10.86 -0.49
CA ASP A 376 -13.97 12.06 -0.11
C ASP A 376 -13.07 13.26 0.30
N TYR A 377 -11.77 13.05 0.51
CA TYR A 377 -10.88 14.00 1.17
C TYR A 377 -9.73 14.47 0.26
N LEU A 378 -9.33 15.75 0.37
CA LEU A 378 -8.22 16.32 -0.42
C LEU A 378 -7.39 17.30 0.40
N TRP A 379 -6.06 17.15 0.33
CA TRP A 379 -5.12 18.25 0.57
C TRP A 379 -4.67 18.81 -0.79
N PRO A 380 -4.85 20.13 -1.05
CA PRO A 380 -4.57 20.73 -2.35
C PRO A 380 -3.09 21.07 -2.53
N ALA A 381 -2.70 21.28 -3.79
CA ALA A 381 -1.38 21.81 -4.18
C ALA A 381 -1.10 23.14 -3.46
N MET A 382 0.11 23.28 -2.91
CA MET A 382 0.50 24.34 -1.96
C MET A 382 1.91 24.93 -2.21
N TRP A 383 2.70 24.41 -3.14
CA TRP A 383 4.03 24.96 -3.47
C TRP A 383 3.89 26.20 -4.35
N GLY A 384 3.92 27.38 -3.71
CA GLY A 384 3.62 28.65 -4.37
C GLY A 384 2.14 28.83 -4.74
N ASN A 385 1.24 28.05 -4.14
CA ASN A 385 -0.20 28.12 -4.31
C ASN A 385 -0.94 28.61 -3.07
N GLU A 386 -2.17 29.07 -3.27
CA GLU A 386 -3.11 29.47 -2.23
C GLU A 386 -4.52 28.99 -2.65
N PHE A 387 -4.88 27.72 -2.38
CA PHE A 387 -6.08 27.06 -2.93
C PHE A 387 -7.38 27.89 -2.88
N SER A 388 -7.69 28.52 -1.73
CA SER A 388 -8.87 29.38 -1.53
C SER A 388 -8.81 30.74 -2.26
N LYS A 389 -7.76 30.98 -3.06
CA LYS A 389 -7.52 32.21 -3.83
C LYS A 389 -7.16 31.97 -5.29
N ASP A 390 -6.59 30.81 -5.62
CA ASP A 390 -6.26 30.42 -7.01
C ASP A 390 -7.51 30.10 -7.85
N GLY A 391 -8.70 30.12 -7.23
CA GLY A 391 -9.97 30.10 -7.94
C GLY A 391 -10.18 31.36 -8.77
N THR A 392 -10.80 31.20 -9.95
CA THR A 392 -11.28 32.30 -10.77
C THR A 392 -12.75 32.12 -11.08
N ASP A 393 -13.46 33.21 -11.36
CA ASP A 393 -14.86 33.24 -11.79
C ASP A 393 -15.01 33.60 -13.28
N GLY A 394 -13.95 33.33 -14.07
CA GLY A 394 -13.83 33.82 -15.44
C GLY A 394 -13.52 35.33 -15.55
N GLY A 395 -13.32 36.03 -14.44
CA GLY A 395 -13.08 37.48 -14.40
C GLY A 395 -14.35 38.32 -14.23
N ALA A 396 -15.43 37.73 -13.71
CA ALA A 396 -16.76 38.34 -13.63
C ALA A 396 -16.97 39.22 -12.38
N SER A 397 -16.37 38.84 -11.23
CA SER A 397 -16.57 39.50 -9.94
C SER A 397 -15.34 39.55 -9.02
N ASN A 398 -14.24 38.90 -9.40
CA ASN A 398 -13.05 38.63 -8.57
C ASN A 398 -13.32 37.64 -7.40
N ASP A 399 -14.26 36.71 -7.58
CA ASP A 399 -14.52 35.65 -6.61
C ASP A 399 -13.41 34.59 -6.64
N THR A 400 -12.48 34.71 -5.70
CA THR A 400 -11.31 33.84 -5.61
C THR A 400 -11.61 32.46 -5.00
N LEU A 401 -12.81 32.29 -4.43
CA LEU A 401 -13.22 31.07 -3.70
C LEU A 401 -13.81 29.98 -4.60
N ALA A 402 -13.78 30.15 -5.93
CA ALA A 402 -14.31 29.17 -6.88
C ALA A 402 -13.78 27.73 -6.66
N ASN A 403 -12.53 27.59 -6.22
CA ASN A 403 -11.94 26.29 -5.87
C ASN A 403 -12.66 25.63 -4.67
N ALA A 404 -12.84 26.37 -3.56
CA ALA A 404 -13.44 25.85 -2.34
C ALA A 404 -14.95 25.62 -2.49
N LYS A 405 -15.65 26.52 -3.20
CA LYS A 405 -17.07 26.37 -3.54
C LYS A 405 -17.31 25.14 -4.40
N LEU A 406 -16.45 24.88 -5.39
CA LEU A 406 -16.59 23.70 -6.24
C LEU A 406 -16.29 22.40 -5.47
N ALA A 407 -15.35 22.40 -4.53
CA ALA A 407 -15.11 21.25 -3.64
C ALA A 407 -16.37 20.91 -2.83
N ASP A 408 -16.94 21.89 -2.14
CA ASP A 408 -18.15 21.79 -1.32
C ASP A 408 -19.39 21.32 -2.14
N GLN A 409 -19.53 21.83 -3.36
CA GLN A 409 -20.53 21.37 -4.33
C GLN A 409 -20.35 19.90 -4.70
N TYR A 410 -19.14 19.46 -5.07
CA TYR A 410 -18.84 18.04 -5.31
C TYR A 410 -18.93 17.19 -4.02
N GLY A 411 -18.95 17.81 -2.84
CA GLY A 411 -18.85 17.13 -1.55
C GLY A 411 -17.44 16.67 -1.21
N ILE A 412 -16.38 17.24 -1.78
CA ILE A 412 -15.00 16.97 -1.35
C ILE A 412 -14.72 17.71 -0.05
N VAL A 413 -14.47 16.94 1.01
CA VAL A 413 -14.01 17.42 2.30
C VAL A 413 -12.60 17.99 2.13
N MET A 414 -12.42 19.29 2.37
CA MET A 414 -11.12 19.94 2.20
C MET A 414 -10.26 19.86 3.46
N GLY A 415 -8.96 19.61 3.29
CA GLY A 415 -7.96 19.70 4.35
C GLY A 415 -6.75 20.53 3.94
N THR A 416 -5.83 20.74 4.88
CA THR A 416 -4.55 21.41 4.69
C THR A 416 -3.45 20.67 5.44
N SER A 417 -2.20 20.78 4.98
CA SER A 417 -1.10 19.99 5.56
C SER A 417 -0.75 20.38 7.00
N HIS A 418 0.10 19.57 7.63
CA HIS A 418 0.49 19.62 9.05
C HIS A 418 1.14 20.93 9.54
N HIS A 419 1.39 21.90 8.67
CA HIS A 419 1.87 23.24 9.03
C HIS A 419 1.00 24.39 8.49
N GLU A 420 -0.23 24.10 8.04
CA GLU A 420 -1.16 25.03 7.40
C GLU A 420 -2.46 25.21 8.21
N PRO A 421 -2.40 25.72 9.45
CA PRO A 421 -3.53 25.73 10.36
C PRO A 421 -4.65 26.69 9.93
N LEU A 422 -5.90 26.32 10.26
CA LEU A 422 -7.10 27.18 10.19
C LEU A 422 -7.41 27.66 8.76
N TYR A 423 -7.37 26.71 7.81
CA TYR A 423 -7.64 26.90 6.37
C TYR A 423 -6.76 27.93 5.66
N ARG A 424 -5.54 28.13 6.17
CA ARG A 424 -4.53 29.05 5.60
C ARG A 424 -3.41 28.26 4.94
N ALA A 425 -3.28 28.37 3.62
CA ALA A 425 -2.20 27.74 2.88
C ALA A 425 -0.83 28.35 3.26
N GLY A 426 0.24 27.56 3.16
CA GLY A 426 1.54 27.86 3.76
C GLY A 426 2.20 29.17 3.29
N ASN A 427 1.86 29.63 2.08
CA ASN A 427 2.37 30.87 1.51
C ASN A 427 1.64 32.12 2.06
N GLU A 428 0.39 31.98 2.48
CA GLU A 428 -0.51 33.11 2.73
C GLU A 428 0.02 34.07 3.79
N TRP A 429 0.58 33.55 4.88
CA TRP A 429 1.13 34.38 5.95
C TRP A 429 2.35 35.18 5.46
N GLY A 430 3.24 34.58 4.67
CA GLY A 430 4.40 35.27 4.11
C GLY A 430 4.02 36.45 3.22
N GLN A 431 2.96 36.30 2.41
CA GLN A 431 2.44 37.36 1.54
C GLN A 431 1.62 38.41 2.33
N GLU A 432 0.73 37.98 3.22
CA GLU A 432 -0.22 38.84 3.92
C GLU A 432 0.32 39.51 5.19
N TYR A 433 1.46 39.06 5.75
CA TYR A 433 1.99 39.54 7.03
C TYR A 433 2.05 41.08 7.15
N ASN A 434 2.27 41.81 6.04
CA ASN A 434 2.23 43.28 6.04
C ASN A 434 0.88 43.89 6.48
N GLN A 435 -0.23 43.18 6.29
CA GLN A 435 -1.57 43.59 6.73
C GLN A 435 -1.73 43.40 8.25
N TYR A 436 -1.22 42.29 8.78
CA TYR A 436 -1.39 41.88 10.19
C TYR A 436 -0.34 42.48 11.14
N ARG A 437 0.88 42.74 10.66
CA ARG A 437 2.03 43.10 11.52
C ARG A 437 1.91 44.45 12.24
N GLY A 438 1.13 45.39 11.69
CA GLY A 438 1.01 46.76 12.20
C GLY A 438 2.37 47.41 12.50
N GLY A 439 2.66 47.61 13.79
CA GLY A 439 3.90 48.22 14.27
C GLY A 439 5.07 47.25 14.53
N LEU A 440 4.98 45.97 14.19
CA LEU A 440 6.07 45.01 14.34
C LEU A 440 7.20 45.28 13.33
N SER A 441 8.44 45.20 13.82
CA SER A 441 9.69 45.49 13.09
C SER A 441 10.48 44.25 12.66
N MET A 442 9.86 43.08 12.72
CA MET A 442 10.42 41.77 12.36
C MET A 442 9.76 41.25 11.08
N ASN A 443 10.35 40.26 10.40
CA ASN A 443 9.76 39.62 9.22
C ASN A 443 8.70 38.55 9.59
N SER A 444 8.05 37.93 8.61
CA SER A 444 7.01 36.90 8.81
C SER A 444 7.54 35.76 9.69
N ALA A 445 8.64 35.14 9.28
CA ALA A 445 9.23 33.97 9.94
C ALA A 445 9.66 34.27 11.37
N GLN A 446 10.14 35.48 11.65
CA GLN A 446 10.46 35.92 13.00
C GLN A 446 9.21 36.10 13.86
N ALA A 447 8.12 36.65 13.32
CA ALA A 447 6.86 36.79 14.05
C ALA A 447 6.20 35.43 14.31
N TRP A 448 6.11 34.57 13.28
CA TRP A 448 5.53 33.23 13.38
C TRP A 448 6.25 32.37 14.42
N ASN A 449 7.59 32.30 14.36
CA ASN A 449 8.41 31.58 15.34
C ASN A 449 8.46 32.23 16.74
N SER A 450 7.82 33.39 16.94
CA SER A 450 7.73 34.08 18.23
C SER A 450 6.38 33.92 18.94
N TYR A 451 5.41 33.19 18.38
CA TYR A 451 4.16 32.88 19.10
C TYR A 451 4.47 32.08 20.37
N ASN A 452 3.98 32.53 21.52
CA ASN A 452 4.40 32.02 22.83
C ASN A 452 3.28 32.09 23.88
N LEU A 453 3.48 31.45 25.03
CA LEU A 453 2.53 31.46 26.15
C LEU A 453 2.51 32.84 26.86
N PRO A 454 1.33 33.38 27.24
CA PRO A 454 1.25 34.60 28.03
C PRO A 454 2.04 34.53 29.35
N GLY A 455 3.03 35.40 29.49
CA GLY A 455 3.90 35.48 30.67
C GLY A 455 5.21 34.68 30.59
N GLU A 456 5.43 33.89 29.54
CA GLU A 456 6.75 33.30 29.25
C GLU A 456 7.75 34.34 28.75
N ASN A 457 9.05 34.06 28.90
CA ASN A 457 10.09 34.92 28.35
C ASN A 457 10.01 34.95 26.81
N GLY A 458 10.05 36.14 26.23
CA GLY A 458 9.88 36.37 24.79
C GLY A 458 8.43 36.53 24.33
N TYR A 459 7.42 36.45 25.20
CA TYR A 459 6.03 36.73 24.84
C TYR A 459 5.79 38.21 24.51
N ASP A 460 5.18 38.48 23.36
CA ASP A 460 4.62 39.79 22.97
C ASP A 460 3.20 39.58 22.44
N GLN A 461 2.21 40.11 23.17
CA GLN A 461 0.79 39.99 22.81
C GLN A 461 0.49 40.46 21.37
N ARG A 462 1.25 41.43 20.83
CA ARG A 462 1.05 41.95 19.48
C ARG A 462 1.36 40.90 18.40
N ILE A 463 2.25 39.96 18.69
CA ILE A 463 2.62 38.87 17.78
C ILE A 463 1.50 37.82 17.79
N ASN A 464 1.12 37.33 18.97
CA ASN A 464 0.01 36.39 19.12
C ASN A 464 -1.28 36.92 18.48
N THR A 465 -1.66 38.17 18.76
CA THR A 465 -2.87 38.79 18.19
C THR A 465 -2.78 39.01 16.67
N ALA A 466 -1.60 39.26 16.09
CA ALA A 466 -1.45 39.34 14.63
C ALA A 466 -1.72 37.99 13.95
N ILE A 467 -1.23 36.90 14.54
CA ILE A 467 -1.39 35.52 14.05
C ILE A 467 -2.83 35.01 14.30
N GLU A 468 -3.41 35.31 15.46
CA GLU A 468 -4.80 34.99 15.81
C GLU A 468 -5.81 35.69 14.89
N ASN A 469 -5.54 36.95 14.50
CA ASN A 469 -6.36 37.65 13.51
C ASN A 469 -6.27 36.97 12.13
N PHE A 470 -5.06 36.58 11.69
CA PHE A 470 -4.82 35.88 10.43
C PHE A 470 -5.57 34.53 10.37
N TRP A 471 -5.52 33.74 11.44
CA TRP A 471 -6.32 32.50 11.58
C TRP A 471 -7.83 32.78 11.56
N ASN A 472 -8.29 33.79 12.31
CA ASN A 472 -9.70 34.18 12.34
C ASN A 472 -10.23 34.57 10.94
N ASP A 473 -9.43 35.23 10.12
CA ASP A 473 -9.85 35.61 8.76
C ASP A 473 -9.83 34.42 7.80
N GLY A 474 -9.02 33.39 8.06
CA GLY A 474 -9.11 32.09 7.38
C GLY A 474 -10.39 31.34 7.72
N VAL A 475 -10.75 31.26 9.00
CA VAL A 475 -12.03 30.65 9.45
C VAL A 475 -13.24 31.37 8.87
N LYS A 476 -13.26 32.71 8.89
CA LYS A 476 -14.34 33.51 8.26
C LYS A 476 -14.47 33.32 6.75
N ARG A 477 -13.41 32.86 6.08
CA ARG A 477 -13.37 32.62 4.63
C ARG A 477 -13.82 31.20 4.24
N ASN A 478 -13.49 30.20 5.07
CA ASN A 478 -13.59 28.78 4.71
C ASN A 478 -14.48 27.93 5.63
N GLY A 479 -14.72 28.32 6.89
CA GLY A 479 -15.41 27.51 7.92
C GLY A 479 -16.91 27.29 7.73
N GLN A 480 -17.45 27.62 6.56
CA GLN A 480 -18.83 27.34 6.14
C GLN A 480 -18.94 26.15 5.17
N PHE A 481 -17.80 25.67 4.64
CA PHE A 481 -17.73 24.51 3.73
C PHE A 481 -17.44 23.22 4.52
N ASP A 482 -17.58 22.04 3.89
CA ASP A 482 -17.15 20.74 4.44
C ASP A 482 -15.61 20.63 4.48
N ASN A 483 -15.02 20.61 5.68
CA ASN A 483 -13.56 20.59 5.88
C ASN A 483 -13.14 19.64 7.03
N ILE A 484 -11.86 19.27 7.07
CA ILE A 484 -11.16 18.94 8.33
C ILE A 484 -10.18 20.06 8.66
N CYS A 485 -10.40 20.74 9.79
CA CYS A 485 -9.62 21.89 10.20
C CYS A 485 -8.30 21.47 10.85
N THR A 486 -7.17 21.66 10.16
CA THR A 486 -5.85 21.47 10.76
C THR A 486 -5.61 22.49 11.87
N VAL A 487 -5.26 22.00 13.06
CA VAL A 487 -4.95 22.77 14.27
C VAL A 487 -3.53 22.48 14.76
N GLY A 488 -3.03 23.29 15.70
CA GLY A 488 -1.64 23.31 16.13
C GLY A 488 -0.82 24.37 15.41
N MET A 489 0.50 24.30 15.55
CA MET A 489 1.43 25.21 14.89
C MET A 489 2.83 24.62 14.84
N ARG A 490 3.42 24.63 13.63
CA ARG A 490 4.83 24.40 13.35
C ARG A 490 5.42 25.70 12.76
N GLY A 491 6.70 25.73 12.42
CA GLY A 491 7.33 26.88 11.76
C GLY A 491 6.85 27.07 10.31
N GLU A 492 7.21 28.20 9.68
CA GLU A 492 6.98 28.42 8.24
C GLU A 492 7.76 27.37 7.41
N ALA A 493 7.19 26.92 6.28
CA ALA A 493 7.80 25.97 5.33
C ALA A 493 8.39 24.70 6.01
N ASP A 494 7.52 23.85 6.56
CA ASP A 494 7.84 22.59 7.27
C ASP A 494 8.84 22.67 8.46
N SER A 495 9.29 23.85 8.85
CA SER A 495 10.26 24.02 9.94
C SER A 495 9.65 23.79 11.34
N SER A 496 10.51 23.58 12.35
CA SER A 496 10.10 23.40 13.75
C SER A 496 10.05 24.71 14.53
N LEU A 497 9.04 24.92 15.38
CA LEU A 497 9.03 26.06 16.30
C LEU A 497 10.16 25.97 17.36
N PRO A 498 10.75 27.09 17.83
CA PRO A 498 11.78 27.10 18.88
C PRO A 498 11.38 26.52 20.25
N ALA A 499 10.11 26.14 20.44
CA ALA A 499 9.66 25.42 21.61
C ALA A 499 9.98 23.91 21.57
N ALA A 500 10.19 23.34 20.36
CA ALA A 500 10.36 21.91 20.13
C ALA A 500 11.60 21.31 20.82
N ASP A 501 12.66 22.11 21.03
CA ASP A 501 13.85 21.79 21.82
C ASP A 501 13.54 21.36 23.28
N ASN A 502 12.30 21.58 23.74
CA ASN A 502 11.81 21.17 25.04
C ASN A 502 10.38 20.60 24.88
N PRO A 503 10.20 19.29 24.61
CA PRO A 503 8.88 18.72 24.31
C PRO A 503 7.80 18.97 25.39
N PRO A 504 8.10 18.95 26.71
CA PRO A 504 7.15 19.36 27.76
C PRO A 504 6.80 20.86 27.78
N LYS A 505 7.61 21.74 27.17
CA LYS A 505 7.21 23.12 26.85
C LYS A 505 6.37 23.15 25.58
N TYR A 506 6.77 22.44 24.52
CA TYR A 506 6.06 22.45 23.24
C TYR A 506 4.63 21.90 23.37
N ALA A 507 4.42 20.80 24.10
CA ALA A 507 3.08 20.28 24.38
C ALA A 507 2.16 21.29 25.11
N LYS A 508 2.71 22.09 26.03
CA LYS A 508 1.95 23.18 26.69
C LYS A 508 1.64 24.33 25.74
N LEU A 509 2.57 24.66 24.84
CA LEU A 509 2.36 25.67 23.81
C LEU A 509 1.30 25.22 22.79
N LEU A 510 1.37 23.98 22.30
CA LEU A 510 0.35 23.38 21.43
C LEU A 510 -1.02 23.32 22.11
N ASN A 511 -1.09 22.86 23.37
CA ASN A 511 -2.33 22.88 24.13
C ASN A 511 -2.93 24.29 24.27
N HIS A 512 -2.11 25.32 24.43
CA HIS A 512 -2.58 26.71 24.41
C HIS A 512 -3.08 27.13 23.02
N ILE A 513 -2.27 26.92 21.98
CA ILE A 513 -2.55 27.29 20.59
C ILE A 513 -3.86 26.66 20.11
N ILE A 514 -4.00 25.34 20.24
CA ILE A 514 -5.20 24.60 19.82
C ILE A 514 -6.42 25.11 20.59
N ASN A 515 -6.29 25.40 21.89
CA ASN A 515 -7.38 26.01 22.67
C ASN A 515 -7.67 27.47 22.30
N GLN A 516 -6.79 28.24 21.64
CA GLN A 516 -7.16 29.55 21.07
C GLN A 516 -7.81 29.37 19.69
N GLN A 517 -7.27 28.48 18.87
CA GLN A 517 -7.79 28.11 17.56
C GLN A 517 -9.24 27.58 17.65
N LYS A 518 -9.54 26.69 18.59
CA LYS A 518 -10.92 26.23 18.83
C LYS A 518 -11.87 27.35 19.24
N LYS A 519 -11.43 28.33 20.05
CA LYS A 519 -12.24 29.53 20.31
C LYS A 519 -12.44 30.39 19.06
N ILE A 520 -11.50 30.40 18.12
CA ILE A 520 -11.67 31.11 16.84
C ILE A 520 -12.72 30.42 15.98
N LEU A 521 -12.76 29.08 15.96
CA LEU A 521 -13.83 28.29 15.34
C LEU A 521 -15.18 28.58 16.02
N ASP A 522 -15.27 28.39 17.35
CA ASP A 522 -16.46 28.66 18.18
C ASP A 522 -17.06 30.06 17.93
N ASN A 523 -16.21 31.10 17.93
CA ASN A 523 -16.64 32.50 17.78
C ASN A 523 -17.16 32.84 16.37
N ASN A 524 -16.85 32.02 15.36
CA ASN A 524 -17.35 32.17 14.00
C ASN A 524 -18.47 31.17 13.66
N GLY A 525 -18.80 30.25 14.59
CA GLY A 525 -19.84 29.22 14.39
C GLY A 525 -19.39 28.03 13.54
N ASP A 526 -18.08 27.87 13.34
CA ASP A 526 -17.50 26.73 12.62
C ASP A 526 -17.60 25.46 13.49
N THR A 527 -18.04 24.35 12.88
CA THR A 527 -18.25 23.06 13.56
C THR A 527 -17.51 21.90 12.89
N ASN A 528 -16.62 22.20 11.93
CA ASN A 528 -15.81 21.20 11.25
C ASN A 528 -14.89 20.44 12.23
N PRO A 529 -14.65 19.13 12.03
CA PRO A 529 -13.73 18.35 12.85
C PRO A 529 -12.31 18.93 12.81
N THR A 530 -11.62 18.93 13.95
CA THR A 530 -10.23 19.41 14.04
C THR A 530 -9.22 18.26 14.05
N GLN A 531 -8.08 18.42 13.36
CA GLN A 531 -6.99 17.44 13.33
C GLN A 531 -5.63 18.05 13.73
N LEU A 532 -4.79 17.28 14.42
CA LEU A 532 -3.38 17.59 14.68
C LEU A 532 -2.52 16.44 14.14
N VAL A 533 -1.51 16.76 13.33
CA VAL A 533 -0.61 15.76 12.77
C VAL A 533 0.62 15.55 13.66
N ILE A 534 0.86 14.32 14.08
CA ILE A 534 1.92 13.88 15.00
C ILE A 534 3.24 13.64 14.25
N TYR A 535 3.63 14.63 13.45
CA TYR A 535 4.76 14.56 12.53
C TYR A 535 6.04 15.16 13.12
N LYS A 536 7.20 14.61 12.73
CA LYS A 536 8.55 15.02 13.16
C LYS A 536 8.59 15.35 14.67
N GLU A 537 8.84 16.60 15.05
CA GLU A 537 9.02 17.03 16.43
C GLU A 537 7.74 17.06 17.29
N VAL A 538 6.56 16.97 16.66
CA VAL A 538 5.27 16.83 17.37
C VAL A 538 5.15 15.43 18.01
N GLU A 539 5.82 14.40 17.47
CA GLU A 539 5.89 13.05 18.07
C GLU A 539 6.56 13.08 19.46
N ASN A 540 7.56 13.95 19.64
CA ASN A 540 8.21 14.16 20.93
C ASN A 540 7.27 14.89 21.90
N ALA A 541 6.51 15.89 21.42
CA ALA A 541 5.52 16.59 22.23
C ALA A 541 4.35 15.68 22.65
N TRP A 542 3.93 14.77 21.77
CA TRP A 542 3.00 13.69 22.07
C TRP A 542 3.51 12.81 23.22
N ASN A 543 4.65 12.15 23.04
CA ASN A 543 5.12 11.14 23.98
C ASN A 543 5.78 11.72 25.24
N GLU A 544 6.82 12.56 25.10
CA GLU A 544 7.58 13.11 26.23
C GLU A 544 6.90 14.33 26.87
N GLY A 545 6.15 15.09 26.07
CA GLY A 545 5.33 16.21 26.54
C GLY A 545 3.95 15.83 27.07
N ALA A 546 3.51 14.58 26.87
CA ALA A 546 2.17 14.08 27.18
C ALA A 546 1.04 14.94 26.58
N LEU A 547 1.18 15.34 25.30
CA LEU A 547 0.15 16.11 24.57
C LEU A 547 -1.18 15.34 24.46
N TYR A 548 -1.14 14.01 24.38
CA TYR A 548 -2.32 13.14 24.30
C TYR A 548 -3.27 13.23 25.50
N ASP A 549 -2.77 13.62 26.68
CA ASP A 549 -3.59 13.78 27.91
C ASP A 549 -4.07 15.24 28.12
N GLN A 550 -3.70 16.16 27.22
CA GLN A 550 -4.12 17.56 27.31
C GLN A 550 -5.57 17.74 26.86
N ASP A 551 -6.28 18.71 27.45
CA ASP A 551 -7.69 18.99 27.13
C ASP A 551 -7.93 19.23 25.62
N CYS A 552 -6.96 19.84 24.91
CA CYS A 552 -7.06 20.12 23.48
C CYS A 552 -7.17 18.90 22.55
N MET A 553 -6.83 17.68 23.00
CA MET A 553 -6.81 16.50 22.13
C MET A 553 -8.07 15.63 22.21
N LYS A 554 -8.92 15.83 23.24
CA LYS A 554 -10.08 14.96 23.56
C LYS A 554 -11.17 14.93 22.48
N ASP A 555 -11.15 15.93 21.62
CA ASP A 555 -12.07 16.22 20.53
C ASP A 555 -11.26 16.68 19.27
N THR A 556 -10.01 16.22 19.15
CA THR A 556 -9.14 16.46 18.01
C THR A 556 -8.65 15.11 17.48
N ILE A 557 -8.70 14.91 16.17
CA ILE A 557 -8.14 13.74 15.49
C ILE A 557 -6.62 13.80 15.57
N ALA A 558 -5.98 12.77 16.11
CA ALA A 558 -4.52 12.65 16.14
C ALA A 558 -4.07 11.86 14.90
N MET A 559 -3.56 12.57 13.90
CA MET A 559 -3.11 11.97 12.65
C MET A 559 -1.63 11.60 12.72
N PHE A 560 -1.31 10.31 12.70
CA PHE A 560 0.05 9.80 12.65
C PHE A 560 0.60 9.85 11.22
N ALA A 561 1.87 9.51 11.05
CA ALA A 561 2.52 9.54 9.74
C ALA A 561 3.51 8.38 9.57
N ASP A 562 3.73 8.00 8.32
CA ASP A 562 4.87 7.17 7.92
C ASP A 562 6.20 7.95 8.05
N ASP A 563 7.30 7.29 7.69
CA ASP A 563 8.65 7.85 7.68
C ASP A 563 9.01 8.60 6.39
N ASN A 564 8.00 8.98 5.59
CA ASN A 564 8.07 9.49 4.22
C ASN A 564 8.59 8.47 3.19
N TRP A 565 8.70 7.19 3.55
CA TRP A 565 9.19 6.09 2.69
C TRP A 565 8.22 4.91 2.61
N ALA A 566 6.93 5.15 2.86
CA ALA A 566 5.89 4.13 2.90
C ALA A 566 6.06 3.09 4.02
N TYR A 567 6.78 3.43 5.11
CA TYR A 567 6.90 2.60 6.32
C TYR A 567 6.46 3.34 7.59
N LEU A 568 5.64 2.72 8.44
CA LEU A 568 5.07 3.40 9.61
C LEU A 568 6.12 3.81 10.65
N ARG A 569 5.93 4.98 11.27
CA ARG A 569 6.66 5.43 12.48
C ARG A 569 5.96 4.90 13.74
N THR A 570 5.99 5.65 14.84
CA THR A 570 5.29 5.27 16.07
C THR A 570 3.78 5.47 15.93
N LEU A 571 3.01 4.62 16.62
CA LEU A 571 1.55 4.53 16.59
C LEU A 571 1.00 4.72 18.02
N PRO A 572 -0.28 5.12 18.18
CA PRO A 572 -0.83 5.38 19.51
C PRO A 572 -0.99 4.06 20.29
N THR A 573 -0.57 4.06 21.55
CA THR A 573 -0.80 2.90 22.43
C THR A 573 -2.30 2.71 22.70
N TYR A 574 -2.72 1.49 23.05
CA TYR A 574 -4.14 1.20 23.34
C TYR A 574 -4.76 2.09 24.44
N GLU A 575 -3.94 2.68 25.32
CA GLU A 575 -4.43 3.67 26.29
C GLU A 575 -4.56 5.08 25.66
N GLN A 576 -3.60 5.51 24.84
CA GLN A 576 -3.64 6.80 24.11
C GLN A 576 -4.80 6.86 23.10
N GLN A 577 -5.09 5.75 22.41
CA GLN A 577 -6.23 5.62 21.48
C GLN A 577 -7.58 6.00 22.12
N GLN A 578 -7.69 5.91 23.45
CA GLN A 578 -8.93 6.18 24.20
C GLN A 578 -8.97 7.59 24.82
N GLN A 579 -8.00 8.46 24.51
CA GLN A 579 -7.88 9.81 25.07
C GLN A 579 -8.14 10.95 24.05
N VAL A 580 -8.25 10.63 22.76
CA VAL A 580 -8.36 11.62 21.67
C VAL A 580 -9.67 11.52 20.89
N GLY A 581 -9.94 12.52 20.04
CA GLY A 581 -11.20 12.64 19.29
C GLY A 581 -11.34 11.72 18.07
N GLY A 582 -10.23 11.12 17.62
CA GLY A 582 -10.15 10.20 16.48
C GLY A 582 -8.70 9.96 16.06
N LEU A 583 -8.45 9.09 15.09
CA LEU A 583 -7.12 8.66 14.65
C LEU A 583 -6.97 8.60 13.13
N GLY A 584 -5.87 9.14 12.61
CA GLY A 584 -5.58 9.12 11.17
C GLY A 584 -4.15 8.74 10.80
N MET A 585 -3.89 8.59 9.49
CA MET A 585 -2.59 8.29 8.89
C MET A 585 -2.30 9.21 7.70
N TYR A 586 -1.10 9.79 7.68
CA TYR A 586 -0.47 10.41 6.53
C TYR A 586 0.63 9.49 5.96
N TYR A 587 0.50 9.12 4.68
CA TYR A 587 1.36 8.13 4.00
C TYR A 587 2.01 8.76 2.74
N HIS A 588 3.06 8.16 2.18
CA HIS A 588 3.74 8.70 0.99
C HIS A 588 3.90 7.68 -0.16
N PHE A 589 3.54 8.08 -1.38
CA PHE A 589 3.97 7.44 -2.64
C PHE A 589 5.03 8.25 -3.39
N ASP A 590 5.18 9.52 -3.03
CA ASP A 590 6.15 10.51 -3.54
C ASP A 590 6.73 11.29 -2.35
N TYR A 591 7.94 11.84 -2.44
CA TYR A 591 8.52 12.67 -1.39
C TYR A 591 9.72 13.52 -1.82
N VAL A 592 9.67 14.83 -1.55
CA VAL A 592 10.88 15.68 -1.46
C VAL A 592 11.50 15.68 -0.05
N GLY A 593 12.66 15.03 0.06
CA GLY A 593 13.47 15.08 1.29
C GLY A 593 14.59 14.05 1.33
N GLY A 594 15.01 13.68 2.54
CA GLY A 594 16.09 12.72 2.74
C GLY A 594 15.62 11.26 2.84
N PRO A 595 16.50 10.27 2.63
CA PRO A 595 17.92 10.41 2.33
C PRO A 595 18.22 11.00 0.93
N LYS A 596 17.40 10.66 -0.08
CA LYS A 596 17.25 11.43 -1.34
C LYS A 596 15.79 11.43 -1.79
N SER A 597 15.35 12.43 -2.57
CA SER A 597 13.94 12.51 -3.01
C SER A 597 13.60 11.47 -4.08
N TYR A 598 12.33 11.05 -4.17
CA TYR A 598 11.83 10.15 -5.22
C TYR A 598 10.50 10.69 -5.80
N THR A 599 10.57 11.28 -7.00
CA THR A 599 9.54 12.22 -7.50
C THR A 599 9.32 12.13 -9.02
N TRP A 600 9.25 10.92 -9.59
CA TRP A 600 9.28 10.73 -11.05
C TRP A 600 8.22 9.78 -11.62
N ILE A 601 8.25 8.51 -11.19
CA ILE A 601 7.33 7.44 -11.61
C ILE A 601 7.01 6.52 -10.42
N GLN A 602 6.08 5.56 -10.58
CA GLN A 602 5.65 4.67 -9.51
C GLN A 602 6.81 3.88 -8.88
N THR A 603 6.90 3.89 -7.53
CA THR A 603 8.04 3.30 -6.78
C THR A 603 7.63 2.33 -5.66
N THR A 604 6.35 2.01 -5.54
CA THR A 604 5.77 1.19 -4.47
C THR A 604 4.96 0.03 -5.05
N GLN A 605 5.03 -1.13 -4.39
CA GLN A 605 4.13 -2.25 -4.65
C GLN A 605 2.91 -2.11 -3.73
N ILE A 606 1.70 -2.36 -4.23
CA ILE A 606 0.47 -2.35 -3.41
C ILE A 606 0.52 -3.32 -2.21
N SER A 607 1.39 -4.34 -2.27
CA SER A 607 1.70 -5.27 -1.16
C SER A 607 2.37 -4.58 0.04
N ARG A 608 3.12 -3.49 -0.16
CA ARG A 608 3.68 -2.65 0.93
C ARG A 608 2.56 -1.81 1.56
N VAL A 609 1.70 -1.22 0.73
CA VAL A 609 0.53 -0.44 1.15
C VAL A 609 -0.40 -1.32 1.99
N TRP A 610 -0.69 -2.53 1.52
CA TRP A 610 -1.44 -3.55 2.26
C TRP A 610 -0.82 -3.84 3.63
N ASP A 611 0.47 -4.18 3.66
CA ASP A 611 1.17 -4.58 4.89
C ASP A 611 1.16 -3.47 5.94
N GLN A 612 1.56 -2.26 5.54
CA GLN A 612 1.69 -1.12 6.45
C GLN A 612 0.35 -0.53 6.85
N MET A 613 -0.59 -0.32 5.91
CA MET A 613 -1.93 0.18 6.26
C MET A 613 -2.74 -0.86 7.06
N SER A 614 -2.45 -2.16 6.94
CA SER A 614 -2.99 -3.17 7.85
C SER A 614 -2.48 -3.04 9.29
N VAL A 615 -1.21 -2.69 9.49
CA VAL A 615 -0.69 -2.36 10.83
C VAL A 615 -1.36 -1.10 11.38
N ALA A 616 -1.59 -0.07 10.54
CA ALA A 616 -2.30 1.13 10.97
C ALA A 616 -3.75 0.83 11.40
N TYR A 617 -4.49 0.05 10.61
CA TYR A 617 -5.88 -0.32 10.92
C TYR A 617 -5.98 -1.20 12.18
N ASP A 618 -5.09 -2.17 12.37
CA ASP A 618 -5.00 -2.99 13.60
C ASP A 618 -4.72 -2.13 14.86
N TYR A 619 -4.12 -0.94 14.71
CA TYR A 619 -3.92 0.06 15.76
C TYR A 619 -5.10 1.03 15.94
N GLY A 620 -6.23 0.79 15.28
CA GLY A 620 -7.45 1.61 15.39
C GLY A 620 -7.34 2.96 14.68
N ILE A 621 -6.60 3.02 13.57
CA ILE A 621 -6.44 4.23 12.77
C ILE A 621 -7.41 4.16 11.58
N ASP A 622 -8.67 4.53 11.83
CA ASP A 622 -9.81 4.39 10.90
C ASP A 622 -10.66 5.67 10.70
N ASP A 623 -10.30 6.83 11.28
CA ASP A 623 -11.01 8.09 10.98
C ASP A 623 -10.53 8.76 9.68
N VAL A 624 -9.21 8.96 9.49
CA VAL A 624 -8.67 9.77 8.36
C VAL A 624 -7.45 9.12 7.72
N TRP A 625 -7.52 8.74 6.45
CA TRP A 625 -6.37 8.31 5.65
C TRP A 625 -6.11 9.29 4.49
N VAL A 626 -4.88 9.81 4.41
CA VAL A 626 -4.43 10.67 3.31
C VAL A 626 -3.02 10.28 2.86
N VAL A 627 -2.78 10.25 1.54
CA VAL A 627 -1.48 9.88 0.96
C VAL A 627 -0.91 10.97 0.05
N ASN A 628 0.37 11.31 0.20
CA ASN A 628 1.09 12.14 -0.77
C ASN A 628 1.25 11.35 -2.08
N VAL A 629 0.68 11.87 -3.16
CA VAL A 629 0.71 11.28 -4.50
C VAL A 629 1.62 12.03 -5.48
N GLY A 630 2.37 13.01 -4.99
CA GLY A 630 3.21 13.88 -5.80
C GLY A 630 2.39 14.62 -6.87
N ASP A 631 2.87 14.51 -8.11
CA ASP A 631 2.21 14.99 -9.33
C ASP A 631 0.88 14.26 -9.68
N LEU A 632 0.38 13.33 -8.84
CA LEU A 632 -0.75 12.40 -9.06
C LEU A 632 -0.47 11.32 -10.12
N LYS A 633 0.09 11.70 -11.27
CA LYS A 633 0.56 10.75 -12.29
C LYS A 633 2.08 10.54 -12.18
N PRO A 634 2.59 9.30 -12.29
CA PRO A 634 1.89 8.07 -12.62
C PRO A 634 1.77 7.13 -11.41
N MET A 635 0.91 7.46 -10.44
CA MET A 635 0.67 6.67 -9.23
C MET A 635 -0.69 5.93 -9.27
N GLU A 636 -1.30 5.77 -10.45
CA GLU A 636 -2.72 5.44 -10.61
C GLU A 636 -3.14 4.12 -9.92
N LEU A 637 -2.31 3.08 -10.00
CA LEU A 637 -2.57 1.79 -9.34
C LEU A 637 -2.53 1.91 -7.80
N ASP A 638 -1.51 2.57 -7.26
CA ASP A 638 -1.33 2.72 -5.81
C ASP A 638 -2.43 3.62 -5.20
N ILE A 639 -2.82 4.70 -5.89
CA ILE A 639 -3.95 5.56 -5.51
C ILE A 639 -5.25 4.77 -5.49
N SER A 640 -5.52 3.98 -6.54
CA SER A 640 -6.73 3.16 -6.63
C SER A 640 -6.81 2.19 -5.45
N TYR A 641 -5.72 1.47 -5.18
CA TYR A 641 -5.66 0.49 -4.11
C TYR A 641 -5.79 1.13 -2.72
N PHE A 642 -5.16 2.28 -2.47
CA PHE A 642 -5.27 2.98 -1.18
C PHE A 642 -6.70 3.39 -0.86
N LEU A 643 -7.43 3.94 -1.84
CA LEU A 643 -8.81 4.37 -1.66
C LEU A 643 -9.80 3.19 -1.61
N ASP A 644 -9.60 2.14 -2.41
CA ASP A 644 -10.39 0.90 -2.31
C ASP A 644 -10.15 0.17 -0.97
N LEU A 645 -8.93 0.15 -0.46
CA LEU A 645 -8.56 -0.42 0.84
C LEU A 645 -9.19 0.35 2.01
N GLY A 646 -9.24 1.68 1.92
CA GLY A 646 -9.95 2.53 2.90
C GLY A 646 -11.47 2.40 2.80
N TYR A 647 -12.03 2.21 1.59
CA TYR A 647 -13.46 1.99 1.41
C TYR A 647 -13.90 0.60 1.90
N ASP A 648 -13.21 -0.48 1.51
CA ASP A 648 -13.54 -1.87 1.86
C ASP A 648 -12.36 -2.66 2.45
N PHE A 649 -11.98 -2.31 3.67
CA PHE A 649 -10.92 -2.98 4.43
C PHE A 649 -11.29 -4.43 4.81
N GLU A 650 -12.57 -4.77 5.03
CA GLU A 650 -12.96 -6.18 5.21
C GLU A 650 -12.78 -7.02 3.95
N LYS A 651 -12.89 -6.45 2.74
CA LYS A 651 -12.57 -7.15 1.49
C LYS A 651 -11.07 -7.22 1.23
N TRP A 652 -10.33 -6.11 1.40
CA TRP A 652 -8.96 -5.96 0.91
C TRP A 652 -7.85 -5.91 1.98
N GLY A 653 -8.18 -5.64 3.25
CA GLY A 653 -7.24 -5.48 4.37
C GLY A 653 -6.69 -6.81 4.92
N VAL A 654 -6.54 -6.96 6.24
CA VAL A 654 -5.84 -8.10 6.87
C VAL A 654 -6.29 -9.49 6.34
N ASN A 655 -7.58 -9.68 6.07
CA ASN A 655 -8.15 -10.94 5.55
C ASN A 655 -8.11 -11.05 4.00
N GLY A 656 -7.47 -10.10 3.32
CA GLY A 656 -7.42 -9.91 1.87
C GLY A 656 -6.03 -10.07 1.24
N ASN A 657 -5.00 -10.47 2.00
CA ASN A 657 -3.64 -10.75 1.49
C ASN A 657 -3.65 -11.65 0.23
N GLU A 658 -4.43 -12.74 0.28
CA GLU A 658 -4.60 -13.70 -0.84
C GLU A 658 -5.31 -13.12 -2.07
N LYS A 659 -5.77 -11.86 -2.00
CA LYS A 659 -6.49 -11.14 -3.07
C LYS A 659 -5.69 -9.98 -3.67
N ILE A 660 -4.42 -9.80 -3.31
CA ILE A 660 -3.57 -8.79 -3.94
C ILE A 660 -3.51 -9.03 -5.47
N ASP A 661 -3.36 -10.27 -5.90
CA ASP A 661 -3.41 -10.66 -7.31
C ASP A 661 -4.82 -10.55 -7.92
N GLU A 662 -5.86 -10.80 -7.14
CA GLU A 662 -7.26 -10.57 -7.55
C GLU A 662 -7.50 -9.08 -7.85
N TYR A 663 -7.00 -8.18 -6.99
CA TYR A 663 -7.07 -6.74 -7.19
C TYR A 663 -6.27 -6.31 -8.43
N LYS A 664 -5.02 -6.77 -8.55
CA LYS A 664 -4.16 -6.51 -9.73
C LYS A 664 -4.88 -6.90 -11.03
N ALA A 665 -5.45 -8.11 -11.07
CA ALA A 665 -6.19 -8.62 -12.24
C ALA A 665 -7.50 -7.85 -12.51
N GLN A 666 -8.24 -7.44 -11.47
CA GLN A 666 -9.44 -6.61 -11.63
C GLN A 666 -9.08 -5.20 -12.14
N TRP A 667 -8.04 -4.58 -11.58
CA TRP A 667 -7.61 -3.24 -11.95
C TRP A 667 -7.11 -3.17 -13.39
N ILE A 668 -6.20 -4.07 -13.81
CA ILE A 668 -5.67 -4.06 -15.18
C ILE A 668 -6.78 -4.33 -16.21
N LYS A 669 -7.74 -5.20 -15.87
CA LYS A 669 -8.90 -5.52 -16.71
C LYS A 669 -9.91 -4.36 -16.80
N GLN A 670 -10.03 -3.53 -15.76
CA GLN A 670 -10.84 -2.31 -15.81
C GLN A 670 -10.24 -1.24 -16.74
N GLN A 671 -8.91 -1.20 -16.93
CA GLN A 671 -8.28 -0.20 -17.81
C GLN A 671 -8.23 -0.65 -19.28
N PHE A 672 -8.06 -1.96 -19.54
CA PHE A 672 -7.73 -2.50 -20.86
C PHE A 672 -8.66 -3.62 -21.38
N GLY A 673 -9.49 -4.20 -20.51
CA GLY A 673 -10.51 -5.16 -20.90
C GLY A 673 -11.77 -4.45 -21.38
N LYS A 674 -12.30 -4.83 -22.54
CA LYS A 674 -13.53 -4.25 -23.11
C LYS A 674 -14.67 -5.27 -23.10
N GLN A 675 -15.90 -4.82 -22.80
CA GLN A 675 -17.04 -5.71 -22.55
C GLN A 675 -17.47 -6.51 -23.80
N ASP A 676 -17.14 -6.02 -25.00
CA ASP A 676 -17.36 -6.70 -26.29
C ASP A 676 -16.21 -7.63 -26.72
N GLY A 677 -15.09 -7.65 -25.98
CA GLY A 677 -13.88 -8.38 -26.33
C GLY A 677 -12.93 -7.66 -27.32
N SER A 678 -13.12 -6.37 -27.59
CA SER A 678 -12.23 -5.57 -28.46
C SER A 678 -10.94 -5.07 -27.78
N GLY A 679 -10.79 -5.31 -26.48
CA GLY A 679 -9.64 -4.89 -25.67
C GLY A 679 -8.51 -5.93 -25.66
N LEU A 680 -7.65 -5.86 -24.65
CA LEU A 680 -6.61 -6.86 -24.45
C LEU A 680 -7.19 -8.22 -24.03
N THR A 681 -6.57 -9.29 -24.52
CA THR A 681 -6.85 -10.68 -24.10
C THR A 681 -6.38 -10.94 -22.66
N ASP A 682 -6.91 -11.97 -21.99
CA ASP A 682 -6.52 -12.29 -20.61
C ASP A 682 -5.01 -12.59 -20.46
N ASP A 683 -4.36 -13.15 -21.50
CA ASP A 683 -2.90 -13.34 -21.54
C ASP A 683 -2.15 -12.00 -21.61
N GLN A 684 -2.58 -11.07 -22.48
CA GLN A 684 -2.00 -9.73 -22.61
C GLN A 684 -2.26 -8.85 -21.37
N LEU A 685 -3.42 -9.01 -20.70
CA LEU A 685 -3.72 -8.38 -19.41
C LEU A 685 -2.79 -8.89 -18.31
N THR A 686 -2.51 -10.19 -18.30
CA THR A 686 -1.56 -10.81 -17.37
C THR A 686 -0.14 -10.29 -17.63
N GLU A 687 0.30 -10.23 -18.89
CA GLU A 687 1.60 -9.68 -19.27
C GLU A 687 1.74 -8.20 -18.89
N ALA A 688 0.72 -7.36 -19.14
CA ALA A 688 0.72 -5.96 -18.76
C ALA A 688 0.92 -5.77 -17.23
N MET A 689 0.25 -6.59 -16.42
CA MET A 689 0.36 -6.57 -14.96
C MET A 689 1.67 -7.17 -14.45
N GLN A 690 2.23 -8.16 -15.16
CA GLN A 690 3.55 -8.71 -14.88
C GLN A 690 4.63 -7.67 -15.16
N LEU A 691 4.56 -6.92 -16.27
CA LEU A 691 5.47 -5.82 -16.60
C LEU A 691 5.45 -4.71 -15.53
N ILE A 692 4.27 -4.34 -15.02
CA ILE A 692 4.15 -3.42 -13.88
C ILE A 692 4.88 -3.98 -12.66
N SER A 693 4.60 -5.23 -12.30
CA SER A 693 5.22 -5.89 -11.14
C SER A 693 6.74 -6.03 -11.31
N ASP A 694 7.22 -6.21 -12.53
CA ASP A 694 8.64 -6.38 -12.87
C ASP A 694 9.47 -5.09 -12.84
N TYR A 695 8.92 -3.94 -13.25
CA TYR A 695 9.62 -2.65 -13.06
C TYR A 695 9.55 -2.19 -11.60
N LEU A 696 8.45 -2.47 -10.90
CA LEU A 696 8.35 -2.19 -9.47
C LEU A 696 9.34 -3.02 -8.65
N ASP A 697 9.59 -4.29 -9.00
CA ASP A 697 10.66 -5.10 -8.42
C ASP A 697 12.04 -4.42 -8.54
N LEU A 698 12.39 -3.90 -9.72
CA LEU A 698 13.63 -3.12 -9.92
C LEU A 698 13.69 -1.90 -8.98
N TYR A 699 12.57 -1.20 -8.78
CA TYR A 699 12.45 -0.11 -7.80
C TYR A 699 12.59 -0.59 -6.35
N THR A 700 12.12 -1.80 -6.00
CA THR A 700 12.34 -2.38 -4.67
C THR A 700 13.77 -2.85 -4.43
N LEU A 701 14.54 -3.19 -5.48
CA LEU A 701 15.99 -3.42 -5.37
C LEU A 701 16.71 -2.12 -4.99
N ARG A 702 16.39 -1.02 -5.67
CA ARG A 702 16.89 0.34 -5.42
C ARG A 702 16.04 1.37 -6.17
N LYS A 703 15.63 2.45 -5.49
CA LYS A 703 15.05 3.65 -6.12
C LYS A 703 16.00 4.16 -7.21
N VAL A 704 15.57 4.13 -8.48
CA VAL A 704 16.50 4.13 -9.62
C VAL A 704 17.24 5.46 -9.79
N GLU A 705 16.61 6.54 -9.36
CA GLU A 705 17.13 7.91 -9.36
C GLU A 705 18.37 8.02 -8.48
N HIS A 706 18.41 7.23 -7.40
CA HIS A 706 19.50 7.22 -6.42
C HIS A 706 20.74 6.45 -6.90
N ILE A 707 20.68 5.74 -8.04
CA ILE A 707 21.74 4.83 -8.50
C ILE A 707 22.93 5.62 -9.04
N LEU A 708 24.14 5.33 -8.55
CA LEU A 708 25.37 6.05 -8.89
C LEU A 708 26.48 5.11 -9.40
N TYR A 709 26.65 5.04 -10.72
CA TYR A 709 27.64 4.18 -11.40
C TYR A 709 29.07 4.22 -10.82
N ASN A 710 29.51 5.36 -10.29
CA ASN A 710 30.84 5.57 -9.73
C ASN A 710 31.02 4.93 -8.33
N THR A 711 29.95 4.42 -7.71
CA THR A 711 29.98 3.66 -6.45
C THR A 711 30.06 2.14 -6.67
N ALA A 712 30.07 1.64 -7.90
CA ALA A 712 30.08 0.19 -8.18
C ALA A 712 31.22 -0.60 -7.48
N GLY A 713 32.35 0.05 -7.17
CA GLY A 713 33.48 -0.55 -6.45
C GLY A 713 33.36 -0.64 -4.92
N ASN A 714 32.32 -0.03 -4.31
CA ASN A 714 31.98 -0.23 -2.89
C ASN A 714 30.53 -0.68 -2.66
N CYS A 715 29.68 -0.55 -3.69
CA CYS A 715 28.25 -0.86 -3.68
C CYS A 715 27.43 0.00 -2.70
N SER A 716 27.78 1.28 -2.47
CA SER A 716 26.98 2.16 -1.60
C SER A 716 25.64 2.57 -2.22
N ASP A 717 25.61 2.73 -3.55
CA ASP A 717 24.48 3.26 -4.33
C ASP A 717 24.34 2.53 -5.68
N MET A 718 24.97 1.36 -5.84
CA MET A 718 25.10 0.71 -7.14
C MET A 718 25.30 -0.80 -7.02
N PHE A 719 24.69 -1.54 -7.94
CA PHE A 719 24.84 -2.98 -8.09
C PHE A 719 26.29 -3.36 -8.44
N SER A 720 26.77 -4.48 -7.89
CA SER A 720 28.15 -4.90 -8.11
C SER A 720 28.36 -5.37 -9.55
N VAL A 721 29.30 -4.72 -10.23
CA VAL A 721 29.85 -5.21 -11.51
C VAL A 721 30.93 -6.27 -11.30
N ASP A 722 31.28 -6.60 -10.05
CA ASP A 722 32.41 -7.47 -9.68
C ASP A 722 32.02 -8.74 -8.91
N ASN A 723 30.87 -8.78 -8.20
CA ASN A 723 30.50 -9.89 -7.30
C ASN A 723 29.10 -10.47 -7.59
N TYR A 724 28.98 -11.79 -7.45
CA TYR A 724 27.76 -12.60 -7.63
C TYR A 724 26.96 -12.31 -8.92
N SER A 725 27.61 -11.76 -9.95
CA SER A 725 27.02 -11.32 -11.23
C SER A 725 25.83 -10.36 -11.06
N GLU A 726 25.75 -9.59 -9.95
CA GLU A 726 24.58 -8.77 -9.57
C GLU A 726 24.14 -7.80 -10.68
N ALA A 727 25.05 -6.95 -11.16
CA ALA A 727 24.73 -6.00 -12.25
C ALA A 727 24.50 -6.68 -13.61
N GLN A 728 24.95 -7.93 -13.81
CA GLN A 728 24.73 -8.68 -15.05
C GLN A 728 23.33 -9.30 -15.06
N ASP A 729 22.92 -9.95 -13.97
CA ASP A 729 21.59 -10.53 -13.84
C ASP A 729 20.50 -9.42 -13.86
N ILE A 730 20.77 -8.24 -13.29
CA ILE A 730 19.90 -7.06 -13.41
C ILE A 730 19.86 -6.50 -14.84
N LEU A 731 21.00 -6.43 -15.55
CA LEU A 731 21.04 -5.99 -16.95
C LEU A 731 20.24 -6.94 -17.86
N MET A 732 20.28 -8.26 -17.60
CA MET A 732 19.45 -9.23 -18.28
C MET A 732 17.95 -9.00 -18.01
N LYS A 733 17.54 -8.75 -16.76
CA LYS A 733 16.14 -8.39 -16.44
C LYS A 733 15.71 -7.09 -17.13
N CYS A 734 16.59 -6.09 -17.17
CA CYS A 734 16.31 -4.81 -17.82
C CYS A 734 16.10 -4.93 -19.33
N ASN A 735 16.76 -5.89 -20.01
CA ASN A 735 16.51 -6.15 -21.42
C ASN A 735 15.21 -6.93 -21.62
N ASP A 736 14.96 -7.98 -20.84
CA ASP A 736 13.75 -8.81 -20.89
C ASP A 736 12.46 -7.99 -20.75
N ILE A 737 12.39 -7.09 -19.75
CA ILE A 737 11.24 -6.20 -19.56
C ILE A 737 11.03 -5.30 -20.77
N MET A 738 12.09 -4.71 -21.34
CA MET A 738 11.97 -3.81 -22.50
C MET A 738 11.56 -4.56 -23.78
N GLU A 739 12.11 -5.76 -23.99
CA GLU A 739 11.77 -6.63 -25.13
C GLU A 739 10.30 -7.07 -25.08
N ARG A 740 9.80 -7.49 -23.91
CA ARG A 740 8.38 -7.84 -23.71
C ARG A 740 7.45 -6.62 -23.80
N THR A 741 7.88 -5.47 -23.29
CA THR A 741 7.10 -4.21 -23.35
C THR A 741 6.88 -3.72 -24.78
N GLU A 742 7.90 -3.77 -25.63
CA GLU A 742 7.76 -3.46 -27.07
C GLU A 742 6.89 -4.49 -27.79
N ALA A 743 7.01 -5.78 -27.46
CA ALA A 743 6.17 -6.83 -28.03
C ALA A 743 4.68 -6.63 -27.71
N LEU A 744 4.33 -6.36 -26.44
CA LEU A 744 2.96 -6.04 -26.03
C LEU A 744 2.44 -4.78 -26.74
N MET A 745 3.22 -3.69 -26.76
CA MET A 745 2.83 -2.42 -27.39
C MET A 745 2.55 -2.56 -28.90
N ALA A 746 3.21 -3.49 -29.59
CA ALA A 746 2.99 -3.77 -31.01
C ALA A 746 1.63 -4.46 -31.30
N GLU A 747 0.98 -5.07 -30.30
CA GLU A 747 -0.31 -5.76 -30.44
C GLU A 747 -1.51 -4.92 -29.95
N VAL A 748 -1.28 -3.75 -29.34
CA VAL A 748 -2.32 -3.00 -28.63
C VAL A 748 -3.22 -2.16 -29.57
N PRO A 749 -4.56 -2.28 -29.46
CA PRO A 749 -5.53 -1.49 -30.23
C PRO A 749 -5.30 0.02 -30.13
N GLU A 750 -5.51 0.74 -31.25
CA GLU A 750 -5.22 2.19 -31.39
C GLU A 750 -5.89 3.04 -30.29
N ASP A 751 -7.10 2.68 -29.88
CA ASP A 751 -7.89 3.34 -28.84
C ASP A 751 -7.50 2.98 -27.40
N LEU A 752 -6.62 1.99 -27.20
CA LEU A 752 -5.97 1.66 -25.92
C LEU A 752 -4.51 2.14 -25.85
N GLN A 753 -3.89 2.53 -26.96
CA GLN A 753 -2.47 2.94 -26.97
C GLN A 753 -2.18 4.14 -26.06
N ALA A 754 -3.11 5.07 -25.90
CA ALA A 754 -2.96 6.21 -24.98
C ALA A 754 -2.82 5.73 -23.52
N ALA A 755 -3.74 4.88 -23.07
CA ALA A 755 -3.76 4.34 -21.72
C ALA A 755 -2.57 3.40 -21.45
N LEU A 756 -2.26 2.51 -22.40
CA LEU A 756 -1.17 1.55 -22.21
C LEU A 756 0.20 2.23 -22.25
N TYR A 757 0.34 3.30 -23.05
CA TYR A 757 1.59 4.04 -23.10
C TYR A 757 1.93 4.66 -21.73
N GLN A 758 0.95 5.25 -21.04
CA GLN A 758 1.20 5.92 -19.75
C GLN A 758 1.18 4.99 -18.54
N LEU A 759 0.32 3.97 -18.50
CA LEU A 759 0.15 3.08 -17.34
C LEU A 759 1.11 1.87 -17.35
N VAL A 760 1.68 1.49 -18.49
CA VAL A 760 2.53 0.29 -18.61
C VAL A 760 3.83 0.61 -19.34
N TYR A 761 3.77 1.01 -20.61
CA TYR A 761 4.96 1.10 -21.48
C TYR A 761 5.98 2.13 -20.97
N TYR A 762 5.54 3.34 -20.60
CA TYR A 762 6.46 4.39 -20.17
C TYR A 762 7.25 3.99 -18.91
N PRO A 763 6.65 3.60 -17.78
CA PRO A 763 7.43 3.17 -16.61
C PRO A 763 8.20 1.87 -16.86
N ALA A 764 7.65 0.92 -17.63
CA ALA A 764 8.35 -0.34 -17.95
C ALA A 764 9.54 -0.17 -18.91
N MET A 765 9.58 0.88 -19.74
CA MET A 765 10.74 1.23 -20.58
C MET A 765 11.72 2.18 -19.86
N ALA A 766 11.21 3.14 -19.09
CA ALA A 766 12.02 4.18 -18.44
C ALA A 766 12.86 3.61 -17.29
N THR A 767 12.24 2.83 -16.39
CA THR A 767 12.89 2.22 -15.21
C THR A 767 14.15 1.41 -15.57
N PRO A 768 14.07 0.38 -16.44
CA PRO A 768 15.25 -0.39 -16.83
C PRO A 768 16.25 0.42 -17.66
N ASN A 769 15.82 1.44 -18.40
CA ASN A 769 16.73 2.27 -19.19
C ASN A 769 17.65 3.13 -18.29
N VAL A 770 17.13 3.75 -17.22
CA VAL A 770 17.95 4.49 -16.26
C VAL A 770 18.97 3.57 -15.58
N ILE A 771 18.56 2.36 -15.21
CA ILE A 771 19.47 1.33 -14.66
C ILE A 771 20.54 0.95 -15.69
N LYS A 772 20.17 0.77 -16.96
CA LYS A 772 21.12 0.50 -18.08
C LYS A 772 22.14 1.63 -18.26
N ILE A 773 21.75 2.90 -18.17
CA ILE A 773 22.67 4.06 -18.20
C ILE A 773 23.75 3.91 -17.11
N GLN A 774 23.35 3.60 -15.86
CA GLN A 774 24.28 3.48 -14.74
C GLN A 774 25.17 2.23 -14.85
N ILE A 775 24.63 1.08 -15.28
CA ILE A 775 25.41 -0.16 -15.49
C ILE A 775 26.41 0.01 -16.63
N TYR A 776 26.01 0.54 -17.79
CA TYR A 776 26.91 0.77 -18.92
C TYR A 776 28.00 1.79 -18.57
N ALA A 777 27.70 2.82 -17.78
CA ALA A 777 28.72 3.75 -17.27
C ALA A 777 29.72 3.07 -16.32
N ALA A 778 29.28 2.20 -15.40
CA ALA A 778 30.17 1.45 -14.52
C ALA A 778 31.06 0.48 -15.30
N LEU A 779 30.50 -0.25 -16.27
CA LEU A 779 31.24 -1.17 -17.14
C LEU A 779 32.22 -0.42 -18.05
N ASN A 780 31.83 0.73 -18.62
CA ASN A 780 32.74 1.62 -19.36
C ASN A 780 34.00 1.95 -18.52
N GLN A 781 33.85 2.32 -17.25
CA GLN A 781 35.00 2.60 -16.39
C GLN A 781 35.80 1.33 -16.03
N LYS A 782 35.13 0.22 -15.72
CA LYS A 782 35.78 -1.08 -15.44
C LYS A 782 36.68 -1.56 -16.60
N TYR A 783 36.22 -1.44 -17.84
CA TYR A 783 37.00 -1.83 -19.03
C TYR A 783 38.03 -0.76 -19.44
N ALA A 784 37.75 0.53 -19.23
CA ALA A 784 38.71 1.60 -19.50
C ALA A 784 39.95 1.49 -18.61
N ASN A 785 39.76 1.18 -17.32
CA ASN A 785 40.86 0.95 -16.37
C ASN A 785 41.74 -0.27 -16.74
N LYS A 786 41.28 -1.16 -17.63
CA LYS A 786 42.03 -2.30 -18.17
C LYS A 786 42.65 -2.02 -19.55
N ASN A 787 42.47 -0.80 -20.09
CA ASN A 787 42.83 -0.38 -21.45
C ASN A 787 42.24 -1.28 -22.56
N LEU A 788 40.99 -1.73 -22.39
CA LEU A 788 40.28 -2.57 -23.37
C LEU A 788 39.36 -1.72 -24.26
N THR A 789 39.33 -1.98 -25.57
CA THR A 789 38.51 -1.20 -26.52
C THR A 789 37.01 -1.39 -26.31
N LEU A 790 36.62 -2.49 -25.64
CA LEU A 790 35.27 -2.77 -25.15
C LEU A 790 34.67 -1.62 -24.31
N ALA A 791 35.49 -0.82 -23.63
CA ALA A 791 35.04 0.39 -22.96
C ALA A 791 34.28 1.36 -23.90
N ASN A 792 34.68 1.44 -25.18
CA ASN A 792 34.05 2.31 -26.18
C ASN A 792 32.68 1.81 -26.65
N LYS A 793 32.43 0.48 -26.63
CA LYS A 793 31.10 -0.07 -26.89
C LYS A 793 30.15 0.26 -25.74
N TYR A 794 30.57 0.04 -24.50
CA TYR A 794 29.79 0.45 -23.32
C TYR A 794 29.58 1.97 -23.24
N ARG A 795 30.52 2.77 -23.77
CA ARG A 795 30.29 4.22 -23.98
C ARG A 795 29.09 4.44 -24.91
N SER A 796 29.11 3.84 -26.10
CA SER A 796 28.07 4.04 -27.12
C SER A 796 26.71 3.56 -26.62
N LEU A 797 26.64 2.37 -26.00
CA LEU A 797 25.41 1.85 -25.38
C LEU A 797 24.85 2.78 -24.28
N CYS A 798 25.71 3.46 -23.53
CA CYS A 798 25.29 4.47 -22.56
C CYS A 798 24.80 5.76 -23.22
N GLU A 799 25.46 6.21 -24.30
CA GLU A 799 25.06 7.41 -25.07
C GLU A 799 23.72 7.16 -25.82
N GLU A 800 23.49 5.94 -26.31
CA GLU A 800 22.24 5.45 -26.89
C GLU A 800 21.11 5.42 -25.83
N ALA A 801 21.35 4.86 -24.64
CA ALA A 801 20.37 4.82 -23.56
C ALA A 801 19.98 6.22 -23.03
N ILE A 802 20.95 7.14 -22.92
CA ILE A 802 20.70 8.56 -22.59
C ILE A 802 19.88 9.26 -23.69
N SER A 803 20.05 8.86 -24.96
CA SER A 803 19.23 9.39 -26.05
C SER A 803 17.83 8.79 -26.09
N PHE A 804 17.64 7.52 -25.73
CA PHE A 804 16.33 6.88 -25.64
C PHE A 804 15.47 7.48 -24.51
N ASP A 805 16.09 7.75 -23.37
CA ASP A 805 15.48 8.45 -22.24
C ASP A 805 14.83 9.79 -22.66
N GLN A 806 15.61 10.64 -23.34
CA GLN A 806 15.11 11.91 -23.88
C GLN A 806 13.99 11.71 -24.91
N GLN A 807 14.04 10.64 -25.72
CA GLN A 807 13.00 10.33 -26.70
C GLN A 807 11.67 9.94 -26.04
N ILE A 808 11.67 9.12 -24.98
CA ILE A 808 10.43 8.75 -24.28
C ILE A 808 9.86 9.91 -23.45
N TYR A 809 10.73 10.75 -22.87
CA TYR A 809 10.36 12.02 -22.25
C TYR A 809 9.67 12.97 -23.25
N ASP A 810 10.26 13.16 -24.44
CA ASP A 810 9.70 14.04 -25.46
C ASP A 810 8.41 13.48 -26.07
N LYS A 811 8.30 12.16 -26.20
CA LYS A 811 7.07 11.47 -26.64
C LYS A 811 5.94 11.69 -25.62
N TYR A 812 6.18 11.47 -24.33
CA TYR A 812 5.17 11.70 -23.28
C TYR A 812 4.72 13.18 -23.22
N ASN A 813 5.67 14.12 -23.31
CA ASN A 813 5.36 15.54 -23.17
C ASN A 813 4.84 16.23 -24.44
N ASN A 814 5.04 15.69 -25.64
CA ASN A 814 4.73 16.42 -26.87
C ASN A 814 3.96 15.61 -27.94
N ASN A 815 3.95 14.28 -27.86
CA ASN A 815 3.35 13.42 -28.89
C ASN A 815 2.90 12.06 -28.32
N MET A 816 2.01 12.10 -27.32
CA MET A 816 1.40 10.90 -26.75
C MET A 816 0.56 10.15 -27.81
N PRO A 817 0.65 8.82 -27.90
CA PRO A 817 -0.26 8.01 -28.72
C PRO A 817 -1.72 8.34 -28.40
N GLY A 818 -2.58 8.43 -29.42
CA GLY A 818 -4.01 8.76 -29.32
C GLY A 818 -4.34 10.21 -28.91
N VAL A 819 -3.60 10.81 -27.96
CA VAL A 819 -4.00 12.07 -27.29
C VAL A 819 -3.03 13.26 -27.45
N GLY A 820 -1.92 13.08 -28.17
CA GLY A 820 -1.03 14.16 -28.62
C GLY A 820 -0.43 14.98 -27.48
N THR A 821 -0.92 16.21 -27.29
CA THR A 821 -0.42 17.16 -26.27
C THR A 821 -1.24 17.19 -24.98
N LYS A 822 -2.21 16.27 -24.78
CA LYS A 822 -3.06 16.24 -23.57
C LYS A 822 -2.24 16.29 -22.27
N TRP A 823 -1.11 15.59 -22.23
CA TRP A 823 -0.23 15.45 -21.07
C TRP A 823 1.03 16.34 -21.14
N GLN A 824 1.01 17.42 -21.92
CA GLN A 824 2.20 18.24 -22.14
C GLN A 824 2.68 18.95 -20.86
N GLY A 825 3.83 18.52 -20.35
CA GLY A 825 4.41 18.99 -19.08
C GLY A 825 4.19 18.03 -17.91
N MET A 826 3.34 17.01 -18.05
CA MET A 826 2.97 16.08 -16.98
C MET A 826 4.10 15.13 -16.57
N GLN A 827 5.18 15.10 -17.35
CA GLN A 827 6.44 14.43 -17.03
C GLN A 827 7.59 15.43 -17.23
N SER A 828 7.58 16.56 -16.51
CA SER A 828 8.63 17.60 -16.65
C SER A 828 9.91 17.29 -15.86
N ALA A 829 9.92 16.24 -15.04
CA ALA A 829 11.09 15.68 -14.36
C ALA A 829 12.08 15.04 -15.36
N GLY A 830 12.76 15.86 -16.18
CA GLY A 830 13.79 15.43 -17.14
C GLY A 830 15.11 15.00 -16.47
N GLN A 831 16.10 14.62 -17.27
CA GLN A 831 17.32 13.86 -16.87
C GLN A 831 18.01 14.25 -15.55
N LYS A 832 18.06 15.53 -15.15
CA LYS A 832 18.64 15.96 -13.87
C LYS A 832 17.84 15.54 -12.63
N TYR A 833 16.61 15.09 -12.80
CA TYR A 833 15.70 14.67 -11.72
C TYR A 833 15.80 13.19 -11.42
N HIS A 834 16.02 12.34 -12.43
CA HIS A 834 15.95 10.89 -12.30
C HIS A 834 17.22 10.12 -12.71
N ILE A 835 18.29 10.79 -13.17
CA ILE A 835 19.56 10.13 -13.52
C ILE A 835 20.66 10.52 -12.53
N GLY A 836 20.96 9.64 -11.58
CA GLY A 836 22.16 9.70 -10.75
C GLY A 836 22.18 10.83 -9.71
N MET A 837 21.15 10.88 -8.86
CA MET A 837 21.01 11.85 -7.77
C MET A 837 22.15 11.75 -6.76
N THR A 838 22.83 12.88 -6.57
CA THR A 838 24.01 13.00 -5.69
C THR A 838 23.69 13.56 -4.30
N GLY A 839 22.51 14.16 -4.13
CA GLY A 839 22.02 14.74 -2.88
C GLY A 839 20.53 14.51 -2.71
N TRP A 840 19.92 15.21 -1.75
CA TRP A 840 18.49 15.07 -1.49
C TRP A 840 17.63 15.92 -2.41
N GLN A 841 18.16 17.02 -2.94
CA GLN A 841 17.47 17.92 -3.83
C GLN A 841 17.03 17.17 -5.09
N THR A 842 15.78 17.36 -5.50
CA THR A 842 15.18 16.66 -6.65
C THR A 842 16.00 16.82 -7.92
N ASP A 843 16.65 17.97 -8.13
CA ASP A 843 17.46 18.23 -9.33
C ASP A 843 18.98 18.00 -9.19
N SER A 844 19.40 17.19 -8.20
CA SER A 844 20.81 16.86 -7.92
C SER A 844 21.42 15.75 -8.81
N GLY A 845 20.69 15.31 -9.85
CA GLY A 845 21.13 14.30 -10.81
C GLY A 845 22.16 14.80 -11.82
N SER A 846 22.92 13.88 -12.42
CA SER A 846 23.89 14.20 -13.46
C SER A 846 24.21 13.00 -14.38
N LEU A 847 24.36 13.28 -15.67
CA LEU A 847 24.75 12.26 -16.65
C LEU A 847 26.16 11.70 -16.38
N PRO A 848 26.40 10.40 -16.60
CA PRO A 848 27.65 9.73 -16.24
C PRO A 848 28.87 10.25 -17.03
N SER A 849 30.02 10.33 -16.34
CA SER A 849 31.30 10.75 -16.94
C SER A 849 32.03 9.57 -17.61
N LEU A 850 31.68 9.33 -18.87
CA LEU A 850 32.19 8.22 -19.69
C LEU A 850 33.63 8.42 -20.17
N LYS A 851 34.43 7.34 -20.10
CA LYS A 851 35.80 7.24 -20.60
C LYS A 851 35.83 6.78 -22.07
N SER A 852 36.97 6.99 -22.73
CA SER A 852 37.26 6.45 -24.06
C SER A 852 38.69 5.89 -24.08
N VAL A 853 38.89 4.74 -24.75
CA VAL A 853 40.17 4.04 -24.87
C VAL A 853 40.66 4.14 -26.31
N ASN A 854 41.86 4.69 -26.50
CA ASN A 854 42.53 4.67 -27.80
C ASN A 854 43.09 3.27 -28.08
N ALA A 855 42.74 2.70 -29.24
CA ALA A 855 43.26 1.42 -29.68
C ALA A 855 44.80 1.48 -29.84
N SER A 856 45.51 0.45 -29.36
CA SER A 856 46.98 0.41 -29.33
C SER A 856 47.54 -1.00 -29.49
N GLY A 857 48.78 -1.10 -30.00
CA GLY A 857 49.44 -2.38 -30.26
C GLY A 857 48.90 -3.09 -31.51
N SER A 858 48.77 -4.41 -31.45
CA SER A 858 48.23 -5.25 -32.53
C SER A 858 47.22 -6.25 -31.98
N PRO A 859 46.18 -6.65 -32.76
CA PRO A 859 45.19 -7.61 -32.30
C PRO A 859 45.84 -8.89 -31.77
N SER A 860 45.43 -9.28 -30.57
CA SER A 860 46.06 -10.36 -29.80
C SER A 860 45.15 -10.79 -28.65
N LEU A 861 45.31 -12.05 -28.22
CA LEU A 861 44.53 -12.68 -27.16
C LEU A 861 44.53 -11.85 -25.86
N ASN A 862 43.35 -11.47 -25.39
CA ASN A 862 43.13 -10.88 -24.06
C ASN A 862 41.90 -11.53 -23.43
N VAL A 863 42.12 -12.55 -22.60
CA VAL A 863 41.08 -13.33 -21.91
C VAL A 863 40.77 -12.70 -20.56
N LEU A 864 39.49 -12.61 -20.24
CA LEU A 864 38.97 -12.39 -18.88
C LEU A 864 38.08 -13.60 -18.53
N VAL A 865 37.97 -13.92 -17.24
CA VAL A 865 37.16 -15.06 -16.76
C VAL A 865 36.16 -14.62 -15.70
N GLU A 866 34.98 -15.20 -15.73
CA GLU A 866 33.95 -15.02 -14.71
C GLU A 866 34.41 -15.60 -13.36
N SER A 867 33.96 -15.00 -12.26
CA SER A 867 34.23 -15.44 -10.90
C SER A 867 33.09 -15.05 -9.97
N ILE A 868 32.84 -15.83 -8.92
CA ILE A 868 31.86 -15.51 -7.87
C ILE A 868 32.16 -14.14 -7.23
N THR A 869 33.43 -13.76 -7.13
CA THR A 869 33.89 -12.46 -6.64
C THR A 869 35.08 -11.95 -7.45
N GLY A 870 35.16 -10.63 -7.68
CA GLY A 870 36.17 -10.03 -8.55
C GLY A 870 36.08 -10.47 -10.03
N THR A 871 34.86 -10.72 -10.53
CA THR A 871 34.60 -11.22 -11.88
C THR A 871 35.24 -10.35 -12.96
N MET A 872 35.83 -10.94 -14.00
CA MET A 872 36.59 -10.20 -15.03
C MET A 872 37.70 -9.28 -14.46
N GLY A 873 38.24 -9.62 -13.28
CA GLY A 873 39.24 -8.82 -12.58
C GLY A 873 40.56 -8.68 -13.34
N ASN A 874 41.10 -9.79 -13.85
CA ASN A 874 42.39 -9.87 -14.54
C ASN A 874 42.23 -9.97 -16.07
N VAL A 875 43.26 -9.54 -16.80
CA VAL A 875 43.36 -9.73 -18.26
C VAL A 875 44.57 -10.63 -18.56
N TYR A 876 44.28 -11.88 -18.96
CA TYR A 876 45.28 -12.89 -19.28
C TYR A 876 45.59 -12.86 -20.79
N THR A 877 46.83 -12.58 -21.14
CA THR A 877 47.32 -12.77 -22.52
C THR A 877 47.92 -14.17 -22.72
N SER A 878 48.47 -14.76 -21.65
CA SER A 878 48.97 -16.12 -21.60
C SER A 878 48.99 -16.66 -20.17
N GLY A 879 49.25 -17.95 -19.99
CA GLY A 879 49.39 -18.59 -18.68
C GLY A 879 48.10 -19.29 -18.22
N ASN A 880 47.82 -19.24 -16.92
CA ASN A 880 46.69 -19.96 -16.31
C ASN A 880 45.66 -19.00 -15.69
N ALA A 881 44.38 -19.33 -15.85
CA ALA A 881 43.25 -18.77 -15.13
C ALA A 881 42.38 -19.93 -14.58
N THR A 882 41.33 -19.63 -13.83
CA THR A 882 40.44 -20.64 -13.22
C THR A 882 39.02 -20.08 -13.17
N LEU A 883 38.03 -20.87 -13.60
CA LEU A 883 36.61 -20.59 -13.34
C LEU A 883 36.22 -21.13 -11.95
N PRO A 884 35.11 -20.66 -11.34
CA PRO A 884 34.58 -21.29 -10.13
C PRO A 884 34.19 -22.76 -10.36
N ALA A 885 33.94 -23.48 -9.27
CA ALA A 885 33.46 -24.85 -9.35
C ALA A 885 32.01 -24.89 -9.83
N PHE A 886 31.77 -25.67 -10.88
CA PHE A 886 30.44 -26.06 -11.33
C PHE A 886 29.86 -27.12 -10.37
N THR A 887 28.55 -27.13 -10.19
CA THR A 887 27.83 -28.03 -9.28
C THR A 887 26.65 -28.68 -9.98
N ASN A 888 26.42 -29.97 -9.74
CA ASN A 888 25.28 -30.70 -10.32
C ASN A 888 23.91 -30.13 -9.86
N THR A 889 23.90 -29.37 -8.77
CA THR A 889 22.75 -28.70 -8.18
C THR A 889 22.42 -27.36 -8.86
N ASN A 890 23.36 -26.41 -8.94
CA ASN A 890 23.09 -25.10 -9.55
C ASN A 890 23.35 -25.06 -11.07
N LYS A 891 23.98 -26.09 -11.64
CA LYS A 891 24.29 -26.25 -13.08
C LYS A 891 24.80 -24.97 -13.73
N GLU A 892 25.84 -24.40 -13.14
CA GLU A 892 26.30 -23.06 -13.48
C GLU A 892 26.73 -22.94 -14.95
N VAL A 893 26.62 -21.71 -15.46
CA VAL A 893 27.06 -21.30 -16.80
C VAL A 893 27.97 -20.11 -16.58
N TYR A 894 29.25 -20.24 -16.95
CA TYR A 894 30.25 -19.20 -16.72
C TYR A 894 30.88 -18.71 -18.02
N THR A 895 31.22 -17.42 -18.02
CA THR A 895 31.70 -16.69 -19.19
C THR A 895 33.23 -16.63 -19.21
N ILE A 896 33.82 -17.00 -20.35
CA ILE A 896 35.19 -16.61 -20.74
C ILE A 896 35.06 -15.48 -21.76
N GLU A 897 35.41 -14.26 -21.37
CA GLU A 897 35.30 -13.07 -22.23
C GLU A 897 36.63 -12.83 -22.98
N LEU A 898 36.55 -12.66 -24.29
CA LEU A 898 37.69 -12.44 -25.19
C LEU A 898 37.62 -11.02 -25.72
N ALA A 899 38.43 -10.11 -25.19
CA ALA A 899 38.40 -8.69 -25.56
C ALA A 899 39.58 -8.29 -26.46
N ASN A 900 39.55 -7.08 -27.01
CA ASN A 900 40.62 -6.51 -27.83
C ASN A 900 41.20 -5.21 -27.24
N LYS A 901 42.43 -4.87 -27.62
CA LYS A 901 43.15 -3.62 -27.27
C LYS A 901 43.56 -2.79 -28.49
N ALA A 902 43.56 -3.39 -29.68
CA ALA A 902 44.06 -2.80 -30.92
C ALA A 902 42.93 -2.57 -31.95
N SER A 903 43.27 -1.92 -33.06
CA SER A 903 42.39 -1.81 -34.23
C SER A 903 42.56 -3.03 -35.15
N GLY A 904 41.47 -3.41 -35.82
CA GLY A 904 41.37 -4.72 -36.48
C GLY A 904 40.97 -5.83 -35.50
N SER A 905 41.09 -7.09 -35.91
CA SER A 905 40.58 -8.25 -35.17
C SER A 905 41.61 -9.38 -35.06
N TYR A 906 41.34 -10.36 -34.19
CA TYR A 906 42.12 -11.59 -34.10
C TYR A 906 41.20 -12.82 -34.10
N ASN A 907 41.67 -13.91 -34.71
CA ASN A 907 40.98 -15.20 -34.64
C ASN A 907 41.41 -15.94 -33.37
N PHE A 908 40.51 -16.74 -32.81
CA PHE A 908 40.82 -17.65 -31.70
C PHE A 908 40.34 -19.07 -31.97
N THR A 909 40.92 -20.01 -31.24
CA THR A 909 40.44 -21.39 -31.05
C THR A 909 40.31 -21.69 -29.57
N ALA A 910 39.33 -22.51 -29.20
CA ALA A 910 39.08 -22.98 -27.84
C ALA A 910 38.92 -24.51 -27.81
N GLU A 911 39.72 -25.18 -26.98
CA GLU A 911 39.78 -26.65 -26.84
C GLU A 911 39.47 -27.04 -25.38
N ALA A 912 38.46 -27.87 -25.17
CA ALA A 912 38.18 -28.51 -23.87
C ALA A 912 38.99 -29.81 -23.73
N SER A 913 39.55 -30.08 -22.54
CA SER A 913 40.34 -31.28 -22.28
C SER A 913 39.53 -32.52 -21.87
N ALA A 914 38.20 -32.41 -21.81
CA ALA A 914 37.27 -33.49 -21.48
C ALA A 914 35.91 -33.22 -22.15
N ASP A 915 35.18 -34.27 -22.49
CA ASP A 915 33.92 -34.20 -23.26
C ASP A 915 32.67 -33.89 -22.40
N TRP A 916 32.84 -33.76 -21.08
CA TRP A 916 31.84 -33.20 -20.17
C TRP A 916 31.89 -31.67 -20.04
N ILE A 917 32.97 -31.03 -20.50
CA ILE A 917 33.08 -29.57 -20.56
C ILE A 917 32.45 -29.11 -21.88
N VAL A 918 31.30 -28.45 -21.80
CA VAL A 918 30.58 -27.91 -22.95
C VAL A 918 31.04 -26.47 -23.20
N LEU A 919 31.26 -26.11 -24.47
CA LEU A 919 31.66 -24.77 -24.92
C LEU A 919 30.66 -24.28 -25.96
N SER A 920 30.09 -23.08 -25.80
CA SER A 920 29.17 -22.52 -26.81
C SER A 920 29.85 -22.20 -28.15
N LYS A 921 31.18 -22.07 -28.18
CA LYS A 921 32.00 -21.98 -29.41
C LYS A 921 33.43 -22.46 -29.20
N THR A 922 33.98 -23.14 -30.21
CA THR A 922 35.37 -23.65 -30.24
C THR A 922 36.30 -22.83 -31.13
N SER A 923 35.80 -21.81 -31.83
CA SER A 923 36.59 -20.84 -32.60
C SER A 923 35.76 -19.61 -32.97
N GLY A 924 36.42 -18.50 -33.28
CA GLY A 924 35.76 -17.27 -33.74
C GLY A 924 36.73 -16.14 -34.06
N THR A 925 36.21 -14.93 -34.24
CA THR A 925 36.98 -13.72 -34.57
C THR A 925 36.57 -12.57 -33.63
N VAL A 926 37.49 -12.13 -32.79
CA VAL A 926 37.28 -11.03 -31.84
C VAL A 926 37.54 -9.70 -32.53
N ASN A 927 36.49 -8.91 -32.74
CA ASN A 927 36.59 -7.52 -33.20
C ASN A 927 36.83 -6.57 -32.02
N VAL A 928 35.83 -6.45 -31.13
CA VAL A 928 35.89 -5.67 -29.88
C VAL A 928 35.83 -6.63 -28.68
N VAL A 929 34.83 -7.52 -28.69
CA VAL A 929 34.65 -8.62 -27.74
C VAL A 929 34.03 -9.83 -28.45
N ASP A 930 34.27 -11.03 -27.93
CA ASP A 930 33.43 -12.22 -28.10
C ASP A 930 33.41 -13.00 -26.76
N ASN A 931 32.44 -13.88 -26.55
CA ASN A 931 32.27 -14.67 -25.32
C ASN A 931 32.30 -16.18 -25.61
N ILE A 932 32.92 -16.99 -24.77
CA ILE A 932 32.70 -18.44 -24.75
C ILE A 932 31.94 -18.74 -23.47
N LEU A 933 30.73 -19.30 -23.58
CA LEU A 933 30.03 -19.85 -22.42
C LEU A 933 30.55 -21.26 -22.16
N VAL A 934 30.81 -21.54 -20.89
CA VAL A 934 31.26 -22.85 -20.39
C VAL A 934 30.19 -23.40 -19.46
N SER A 935 29.75 -24.62 -19.74
CA SER A 935 28.77 -25.36 -18.95
C SER A 935 29.17 -26.84 -18.87
N VAL A 936 28.45 -27.65 -18.08
CA VAL A 936 28.80 -29.05 -17.80
C VAL A 936 27.69 -30.00 -18.25
N ASP A 937 28.07 -31.01 -19.03
CA ASP A 937 27.23 -32.16 -19.35
C ASP A 937 27.21 -33.14 -18.18
N TRP A 938 26.23 -32.97 -17.29
CA TRP A 938 26.11 -33.73 -16.05
C TRP A 938 25.79 -35.22 -16.25
N ASP A 939 25.29 -35.64 -17.41
CA ASP A 939 25.09 -37.06 -17.71
C ASP A 939 26.44 -37.82 -17.84
N LYS A 940 27.55 -37.09 -17.99
CA LYS A 940 28.93 -37.61 -18.00
C LYS A 940 29.68 -37.47 -16.67
N VAL A 941 29.10 -36.86 -15.62
CA VAL A 941 29.80 -36.50 -14.39
C VAL A 941 29.17 -37.16 -13.16
N THR A 942 29.66 -38.36 -12.81
CA THR A 942 29.15 -39.18 -11.69
C THR A 942 29.87 -38.95 -10.35
N SER A 943 30.92 -38.13 -10.34
CA SER A 943 31.73 -37.76 -9.18
C SER A 943 32.52 -36.49 -9.51
N ASP A 944 33.16 -35.89 -8.52
CA ASP A 944 34.05 -34.73 -8.71
C ASP A 944 35.09 -34.99 -9.83
N GLN A 945 35.21 -34.03 -10.74
CA GLN A 945 36.14 -34.06 -11.88
C GLN A 945 36.81 -32.69 -12.11
N ALA A 946 38.00 -32.72 -12.69
CA ALA A 946 38.75 -31.53 -13.07
C ALA A 946 39.26 -31.63 -14.51
N GLY A 947 39.28 -30.50 -15.21
CA GLY A 947 39.73 -30.38 -16.59
C GLY A 947 40.14 -28.95 -16.92
N THR A 948 40.33 -28.66 -18.20
CA THR A 948 40.80 -27.36 -18.68
C THR A 948 40.15 -26.96 -20.00
N VAL A 949 40.04 -25.66 -20.23
CA VAL A 949 39.75 -25.04 -21.54
C VAL A 949 40.98 -24.25 -21.96
N LYS A 950 41.53 -24.51 -23.14
CA LYS A 950 42.65 -23.74 -23.70
C LYS A 950 42.12 -22.79 -24.76
N VAL A 951 42.37 -21.49 -24.61
CA VAL A 951 42.06 -20.48 -25.64
C VAL A 951 43.36 -19.94 -26.22
N SER A 952 43.46 -19.86 -27.55
CA SER A 952 44.66 -19.43 -28.27
C SER A 952 44.36 -18.58 -29.51
N ASP A 953 45.19 -17.56 -29.77
CA ASP A 953 45.23 -16.81 -31.05
C ASP A 953 46.32 -17.33 -32.02
N GLY A 954 46.78 -18.57 -31.82
CA GLY A 954 47.87 -19.20 -32.57
C GLY A 954 49.28 -18.72 -32.22
N ARG A 955 49.43 -17.71 -31.35
CA ARG A 955 50.73 -17.21 -30.85
C ARG A 955 50.82 -17.30 -29.33
N ASN A 956 49.73 -16.95 -28.66
CA ASN A 956 49.57 -16.95 -27.21
C ASN A 956 48.57 -18.05 -26.81
N THR A 957 48.57 -18.46 -25.55
CA THR A 957 47.60 -19.43 -25.01
C THR A 957 47.31 -19.16 -23.55
N VAL A 958 46.04 -19.10 -23.19
CA VAL A 958 45.56 -19.11 -21.80
C VAL A 958 44.89 -20.46 -21.55
N THR A 959 45.24 -21.10 -20.45
CA THR A 959 44.60 -22.33 -19.97
C THR A 959 43.71 -21.98 -18.78
N ILE A 960 42.42 -22.25 -18.89
CA ILE A 960 41.42 -21.98 -17.86
C ILE A 960 41.11 -23.31 -17.18
N ASN A 961 41.37 -23.41 -15.87
CA ASN A 961 41.01 -24.58 -15.08
C ASN A 961 39.49 -24.62 -14.85
N VAL A 962 38.91 -25.83 -14.91
CA VAL A 962 37.50 -26.12 -14.70
C VAL A 962 37.38 -27.29 -13.73
N SER A 963 36.49 -27.18 -12.75
CA SER A 963 36.14 -28.28 -11.84
C SER A 963 34.63 -28.44 -11.74
N ALA A 964 34.15 -29.67 -11.83
CA ALA A 964 32.74 -30.04 -11.64
C ALA A 964 32.64 -30.90 -10.38
N ASN A 965 31.81 -30.45 -9.43
CA ASN A 965 31.61 -31.09 -8.13
C ASN A 965 30.22 -31.74 -8.06
N VAL A 966 30.12 -32.91 -7.45
CA VAL A 966 28.86 -33.70 -7.39
C VAL A 966 28.38 -33.85 -5.95
N THR A 967 27.26 -33.22 -5.63
CA THR A 967 26.53 -33.41 -4.37
C THR A 967 25.38 -34.39 -4.60
N ASP A 968 25.34 -35.49 -3.84
CA ASP A 968 24.18 -36.38 -3.83
C ASP A 968 23.03 -35.74 -3.04
N THR A 969 21.93 -35.44 -3.73
CA THR A 969 20.70 -34.87 -3.15
C THR A 969 19.58 -35.90 -3.01
N SER A 970 19.79 -37.15 -3.42
CA SER A 970 18.74 -38.18 -3.52
C SER A 970 18.15 -38.63 -2.18
N ALA A 971 18.87 -38.37 -1.08
CA ALA A 971 18.46 -38.66 0.30
C ALA A 971 18.00 -37.42 1.09
N LEU A 972 17.86 -36.27 0.44
CA LEU A 972 17.44 -35.01 1.05
C LEU A 972 15.93 -34.76 0.86
N ASP A 973 15.28 -34.15 1.85
CA ASP A 973 13.87 -33.78 1.75
C ASP A 973 13.66 -32.61 0.76
N GLU A 974 12.48 -32.56 0.14
CA GLU A 974 12.01 -31.41 -0.66
C GLU A 974 12.16 -30.07 0.09
N LYS A 975 12.47 -28.99 -0.64
CA LYS A 975 12.82 -27.65 -0.12
C LYS A 975 14.05 -27.61 0.82
N THR A 976 14.83 -28.68 0.93
CA THR A 976 16.17 -28.59 1.57
C THR A 976 17.12 -27.81 0.67
N TYR A 977 17.57 -26.63 1.12
CA TYR A 977 18.57 -25.83 0.43
C TYR A 977 19.94 -26.50 0.50
N VAL A 978 20.70 -26.50 -0.60
CA VAL A 978 22.03 -27.12 -0.67
C VAL A 978 23.08 -26.02 -0.76
N MET A 979 23.95 -25.94 0.26
CA MET A 979 25.02 -24.95 0.30
C MET A 979 26.08 -25.20 -0.78
N ALA A 980 26.37 -24.18 -1.57
CA ALA A 980 27.40 -24.17 -2.61
C ALA A 980 28.20 -22.87 -2.54
N ASN A 981 29.44 -22.86 -3.03
CA ASN A 981 30.29 -21.65 -3.04
C ASN A 981 30.43 -20.92 -1.69
N GLY A 982 30.25 -21.64 -0.57
CA GLY A 982 30.33 -21.12 0.80
C GLY A 982 29.04 -20.52 1.39
N TYR A 983 27.91 -20.57 0.67
CA TYR A 983 26.62 -20.03 1.15
C TYR A 983 25.39 -20.84 0.69
N ALA A 984 24.28 -20.62 1.40
CA ALA A 984 22.93 -21.01 1.02
C ALA A 984 22.01 -19.81 1.23
N THR A 985 21.54 -19.19 0.14
CA THR A 985 20.54 -18.11 0.18
C THR A 985 19.14 -18.70 0.03
N ILE A 986 18.30 -18.44 1.03
CA ILE A 986 16.93 -18.92 1.17
C ILE A 986 15.95 -17.82 0.74
N ASN A 987 14.99 -18.18 -0.12
CA ASN A 987 13.77 -17.40 -0.33
C ASN A 987 12.77 -17.77 0.79
N VAL A 988 12.20 -16.76 1.43
CA VAL A 988 11.29 -16.93 2.57
C VAL A 988 9.96 -17.61 2.21
N ALA A 989 9.55 -17.58 0.94
CA ALA A 989 8.40 -18.36 0.45
C ALA A 989 8.62 -19.89 0.56
N ASN A 990 9.88 -20.33 0.54
CA ASN A 990 10.26 -21.75 0.46
C ASN A 990 10.48 -22.38 1.85
N TYR A 991 9.61 -22.07 2.81
CA TYR A 991 9.56 -22.80 4.08
C TYR A 991 9.06 -24.24 3.89
N THR A 992 9.49 -25.12 4.81
CA THR A 992 9.24 -26.57 4.84
C THR A 992 8.10 -26.98 5.78
N ASP A 993 7.86 -26.22 6.85
CA ASP A 993 6.69 -26.33 7.74
C ASP A 993 6.34 -24.94 8.31
N ALA A 994 5.09 -24.77 8.73
CA ALA A 994 4.58 -23.54 9.35
C ALA A 994 3.63 -23.89 10.51
N VAL A 995 3.96 -23.40 11.70
CA VAL A 995 3.23 -23.71 12.94
C VAL A 995 2.47 -22.48 13.41
N ALA A 996 1.16 -22.61 13.53
CA ALA A 996 0.27 -21.62 14.15
C ALA A 996 0.46 -21.57 15.67
N GLY A 997 0.37 -20.36 16.24
CA GLY A 997 0.50 -20.06 17.65
C GLY A 997 -0.71 -19.32 18.22
N ASP A 998 -0.58 -18.82 19.45
CA ASP A 998 -1.55 -17.93 20.08
C ASP A 998 -0.86 -16.87 20.96
N GLY A 999 -1.58 -15.81 21.33
CA GLY A 999 -1.00 -14.68 22.05
C GLY A 999 -2.02 -13.75 22.70
N PHE A 1000 -1.51 -12.69 23.34
CA PHE A 1000 -2.32 -11.59 23.87
C PHE A 1000 -2.08 -10.33 23.04
N GLU A 1001 -3.17 -9.70 22.62
CA GLU A 1001 -3.16 -8.40 21.95
C GLU A 1001 -2.79 -7.30 22.95
N ASN A 1002 -2.39 -6.12 22.44
CA ASN A 1002 -2.31 -4.87 23.20
C ASN A 1002 -3.60 -4.56 24.03
N SER A 1003 -4.76 -5.01 23.55
CA SER A 1003 -6.09 -4.92 24.20
C SER A 1003 -6.22 -5.79 25.48
N GLY A 1004 -5.38 -6.81 25.62
CA GLY A 1004 -5.45 -7.82 26.68
C GLY A 1004 -6.57 -8.87 26.54
N ASP A 1005 -7.29 -8.92 25.40
CA ASP A 1005 -7.95 -10.16 24.95
C ASP A 1005 -6.92 -11.07 24.22
N TYR A 1006 -7.36 -12.23 23.71
CA TYR A 1006 -6.49 -13.36 23.35
C TYR A 1006 -6.99 -14.05 22.08
N SER A 1007 -6.10 -14.21 21.12
CA SER A 1007 -6.34 -14.59 19.73
C SER A 1007 -5.35 -15.66 19.24
N GLU A 1008 -5.72 -16.32 18.15
CA GLU A 1008 -4.89 -17.28 17.41
C GLU A 1008 -4.03 -16.45 16.42
N ASN A 1009 -2.74 -16.79 16.22
CA ASN A 1009 -1.78 -16.00 15.45
C ASN A 1009 -0.91 -16.91 14.56
N GLU A 1010 -0.72 -16.57 13.30
CA GLU A 1010 -0.10 -17.44 12.30
C GLU A 1010 1.03 -16.71 11.55
N MET A 1011 1.97 -17.45 10.97
CA MET A 1011 2.94 -16.88 10.02
C MET A 1011 2.29 -16.87 8.63
N ILE A 1012 2.22 -15.70 8.01
CA ILE A 1012 1.69 -15.50 6.67
C ILE A 1012 2.80 -15.11 5.70
N TYR A 1013 2.68 -15.56 4.45
CA TYR A 1013 3.49 -15.10 3.33
C TYR A 1013 2.76 -13.96 2.61
N VAL A 1014 3.46 -12.85 2.35
CA VAL A 1014 2.95 -11.70 1.60
C VAL A 1014 3.69 -11.66 0.27
N GLN A 1015 2.97 -11.86 -0.82
CA GLN A 1015 3.53 -11.86 -2.18
C GLN A 1015 3.93 -10.45 -2.62
N ASP A 1016 4.91 -10.35 -3.52
CA ASP A 1016 5.43 -9.09 -4.09
C ASP A 1016 5.89 -8.04 -3.06
N ASN A 1017 6.14 -8.47 -1.81
CA ASN A 1017 6.42 -7.58 -0.69
C ASN A 1017 7.92 -7.52 -0.38
N GLY A 1018 8.47 -6.31 -0.36
CA GLY A 1018 9.90 -6.08 -0.07
C GLY A 1018 10.85 -6.41 -1.21
N LYS A 1019 12.15 -6.22 -0.97
CA LYS A 1019 13.26 -6.25 -1.96
C LYS A 1019 13.43 -7.55 -2.78
N TYR A 1020 12.66 -8.60 -2.48
CA TYR A 1020 12.78 -9.92 -3.09
C TYR A 1020 11.42 -10.55 -3.45
N MET A 1021 10.41 -9.72 -3.69
CA MET A 1021 9.04 -10.12 -4.07
C MET A 1021 8.40 -11.15 -3.12
N GLY A 1022 8.58 -10.97 -1.81
CA GLY A 1022 8.08 -11.91 -0.83
C GLY A 1022 8.55 -11.63 0.59
N SER A 1023 7.62 -11.65 1.55
CA SER A 1023 7.95 -11.54 2.97
C SER A 1023 7.16 -12.52 3.85
N ILE A 1024 7.70 -12.82 5.04
CA ILE A 1024 7.04 -13.59 6.10
C ILE A 1024 6.85 -12.69 7.32
N ARG A 1025 5.61 -12.59 7.82
CA ARG A 1025 5.23 -11.84 9.02
C ARG A 1025 4.08 -12.53 9.78
N THR A 1026 3.74 -12.06 10.97
CA THR A 1026 2.57 -12.53 11.72
C THR A 1026 1.24 -11.99 11.17
N SER A 1027 0.19 -12.79 11.25
CA SER A 1027 -1.17 -12.42 10.88
C SER A 1027 -1.75 -11.31 11.76
N SER A 1028 -1.40 -11.27 13.05
CA SER A 1028 -1.69 -10.14 13.93
C SER A 1028 -0.59 -9.08 13.86
N SER A 1029 -0.98 -7.80 13.85
CA SER A 1029 -0.07 -6.66 13.99
C SER A 1029 0.05 -6.14 15.42
N VAL A 1030 -0.62 -6.75 16.42
CA VAL A 1030 -0.77 -6.21 17.80
C VAL A 1030 -0.41 -7.19 18.93
N ILE A 1031 0.19 -8.34 18.59
CA ILE A 1031 0.72 -9.30 19.57
C ILE A 1031 2.24 -9.16 19.66
N THR A 1032 2.74 -9.08 20.89
CA THR A 1032 4.18 -9.07 21.20
C THR A 1032 4.52 -10.27 22.08
N TYR A 1033 5.59 -10.99 21.74
CA TYR A 1033 6.18 -12.06 22.54
C TYR A 1033 7.40 -11.49 23.27
N ALA A 1034 7.33 -11.38 24.60
CA ALA A 1034 8.31 -10.59 25.37
C ALA A 1034 9.63 -11.34 25.58
N ASP A 1035 9.56 -12.65 25.85
CA ASP A 1035 10.73 -13.51 26.08
C ASP A 1035 10.59 -14.92 25.48
N ALA A 1036 11.62 -15.76 25.66
CA ALA A 1036 11.70 -17.09 25.07
C ALA A 1036 10.62 -18.08 25.58
N SER A 1037 9.95 -17.79 26.71
CA SER A 1037 8.83 -18.59 27.21
C SER A 1037 7.49 -18.20 26.57
N ASP A 1038 7.31 -16.94 26.17
CA ASP A 1038 6.19 -16.54 25.30
C ASP A 1038 6.34 -17.18 23.90
N LEU A 1039 7.58 -17.31 23.42
CA LEU A 1039 7.90 -17.98 22.14
C LEU A 1039 7.64 -19.50 22.13
N GLU A 1040 7.41 -20.15 23.29
CA GLU A 1040 6.88 -21.54 23.31
C GLU A 1040 5.45 -21.63 22.71
N SER A 1041 4.74 -20.49 22.63
CA SER A 1041 3.39 -20.35 22.06
C SER A 1041 3.32 -19.50 20.79
N ALA A 1042 4.43 -18.92 20.33
CA ALA A 1042 4.48 -18.10 19.12
C ALA A 1042 4.45 -18.94 17.84
N PRO A 1043 3.88 -18.42 16.74
CA PRO A 1043 3.99 -19.07 15.44
C PRO A 1043 5.41 -19.00 14.88
N TYR A 1044 5.76 -19.95 14.01
CA TYR A 1044 7.06 -19.99 13.34
C TYR A 1044 7.00 -20.70 11.98
N VAL A 1045 8.02 -20.47 11.16
CA VAL A 1045 8.29 -21.24 9.93
C VAL A 1045 9.63 -21.98 10.04
N GLU A 1046 9.71 -23.16 9.42
CA GLU A 1046 10.91 -23.99 9.36
C GLU A 1046 11.56 -23.95 7.97
N TYR A 1047 12.88 -23.75 7.91
CA TYR A 1047 13.69 -23.91 6.69
C TYR A 1047 14.73 -25.03 6.89
N LYS A 1048 15.02 -25.81 5.85
CA LYS A 1048 16.06 -26.84 5.87
C LYS A 1048 17.26 -26.42 5.03
N VAL A 1049 18.46 -26.63 5.56
CA VAL A 1049 19.73 -26.39 4.84
C VAL A 1049 20.68 -27.57 5.02
N TYR A 1050 21.21 -28.09 3.93
CA TYR A 1050 22.33 -29.02 3.90
C TYR A 1050 23.65 -28.25 3.82
N VAL A 1051 24.57 -28.50 4.76
CA VAL A 1051 25.94 -27.98 4.71
C VAL A 1051 26.95 -29.11 4.46
N PRO A 1052 27.86 -28.96 3.49
CA PRO A 1052 28.72 -30.06 3.00
C PRO A 1052 29.93 -30.37 3.89
N ARG A 1053 30.05 -29.72 5.06
CA ARG A 1053 31.12 -29.97 6.04
C ARG A 1053 30.74 -29.44 7.42
N ALA A 1054 31.31 -30.03 8.47
CA ALA A 1054 31.23 -29.45 9.80
C ALA A 1054 32.06 -28.16 9.90
N GLY A 1055 31.53 -27.12 10.55
CA GLY A 1055 32.16 -25.80 10.57
C GLY A 1055 31.44 -24.76 11.40
N THR A 1056 31.93 -23.51 11.31
CA THR A 1056 31.35 -22.34 11.96
C THR A 1056 30.77 -21.40 10.90
N TYR A 1057 29.48 -21.14 11.01
CA TYR A 1057 28.66 -20.42 10.05
C TYR A 1057 28.05 -19.16 10.66
N ASN A 1058 27.49 -18.32 9.80
CA ASN A 1058 26.62 -17.21 10.17
C ASN A 1058 25.23 -17.45 9.56
N ILE A 1059 24.19 -17.05 10.29
CA ILE A 1059 22.82 -16.95 9.77
C ILE A 1059 22.49 -15.47 9.68
N GLN A 1060 22.47 -14.93 8.47
CA GLN A 1060 22.03 -13.56 8.18
C GLN A 1060 20.54 -13.57 7.87
N SER A 1061 19.77 -12.71 8.53
CA SER A 1061 18.35 -12.45 8.24
C SER A 1061 18.21 -11.03 7.69
N GLN A 1062 17.45 -10.88 6.60
CA GLN A 1062 17.11 -9.57 6.03
C GLN A 1062 15.60 -9.34 6.16
N PHE A 1063 15.23 -8.11 6.51
CA PHE A 1063 13.85 -7.67 6.76
C PHE A 1063 13.52 -6.46 5.90
N ASN A 1064 12.23 -6.19 5.67
CA ASN A 1064 11.80 -4.85 5.28
C ASN A 1064 12.32 -3.82 6.32
N PRO A 1065 12.64 -2.57 5.91
CA PRO A 1065 13.18 -1.55 6.80
C PRO A 1065 12.14 -0.91 7.75
N THR A 1066 11.03 -1.61 8.04
CA THR A 1066 9.95 -1.20 8.94
C THR A 1066 10.45 -0.75 10.32
N SER A 1067 9.68 0.07 11.04
CA SER A 1067 10.08 0.62 12.34
C SER A 1067 9.32 0.03 13.53
N ASN A 1068 9.91 0.18 14.72
CA ASN A 1068 9.22 -0.05 15.99
C ASN A 1068 8.02 0.90 16.12
N VAL A 1069 6.83 0.33 16.30
CA VAL A 1069 5.56 1.09 16.35
C VAL A 1069 5.26 1.69 17.73
N GLU A 1070 6.03 1.39 18.78
CA GLU A 1070 5.90 2.03 20.10
C GLU A 1070 7.06 3.03 20.35
N TYR A 1071 6.73 4.25 20.77
CA TYR A 1071 7.72 5.30 21.00
C TYR A 1071 8.65 4.97 22.17
N GLY A 1072 9.95 5.17 21.97
CA GLY A 1072 10.97 4.85 22.96
C GLY A 1072 11.27 3.35 23.11
N HIS A 1073 10.41 2.46 22.61
CA HIS A 1073 10.67 1.02 22.54
C HIS A 1073 11.62 0.69 21.38
N ARG A 1074 12.93 0.93 21.58
CA ARG A 1074 13.99 0.74 20.57
C ARG A 1074 14.37 -0.73 20.36
N GLU A 1075 13.37 -1.61 20.37
CA GLU A 1075 13.51 -3.02 20.02
C GLU A 1075 12.51 -3.39 18.91
N LEU A 1076 13.00 -4.12 17.91
CA LEU A 1076 12.24 -4.79 16.86
C LEU A 1076 12.87 -6.17 16.63
N ARG A 1077 12.35 -7.18 17.31
CA ARG A 1077 13.05 -8.43 17.63
C ARG A 1077 12.48 -9.65 16.90
N TYR A 1078 13.39 -10.55 16.55
CA TYR A 1078 13.11 -11.89 16.02
C TYR A 1078 13.81 -12.96 16.86
N GLY A 1079 13.35 -14.20 16.75
CA GLY A 1079 13.98 -15.38 17.33
C GLY A 1079 14.43 -16.37 16.26
N ILE A 1080 15.61 -16.96 16.44
CA ILE A 1080 16.08 -18.11 15.63
C ILE A 1080 16.40 -19.30 16.55
N SER A 1081 15.89 -20.47 16.20
CA SER A 1081 16.34 -21.76 16.77
C SER A 1081 16.92 -22.63 15.66
N VAL A 1082 17.96 -23.40 15.97
CA VAL A 1082 18.59 -24.37 15.07
C VAL A 1082 18.45 -25.76 15.69
N ASP A 1083 17.96 -26.71 14.91
CA ASP A 1083 17.70 -28.12 15.27
C ASP A 1083 16.83 -28.31 16.53
N GLY A 1084 16.02 -27.31 16.88
CA GLY A 1084 15.20 -27.30 18.09
C GLY A 1084 15.97 -26.98 19.38
N GLY A 1085 17.20 -26.46 19.28
CA GLY A 1085 17.94 -25.88 20.40
C GLY A 1085 17.43 -24.52 20.85
N ASP A 1086 18.11 -23.90 21.82
CA ASP A 1086 17.71 -22.64 22.46
C ASP A 1086 17.40 -21.52 21.44
N ILE A 1087 16.29 -20.81 21.64
CA ILE A 1087 15.86 -19.71 20.77
C ILE A 1087 16.74 -18.47 21.05
N GLN A 1088 17.54 -18.08 20.07
CA GLN A 1088 18.32 -16.84 20.09
C GLN A 1088 17.44 -15.66 19.68
N ILE A 1089 16.93 -14.91 20.65
CA ILE A 1089 16.27 -13.62 20.41
C ILE A 1089 17.32 -12.56 20.04
N ARG A 1090 17.04 -11.77 19.01
CA ARG A 1090 17.89 -10.69 18.49
C ARG A 1090 17.06 -9.46 18.20
N ASN A 1091 17.50 -8.30 18.70
CA ASN A 1091 17.02 -7.02 18.20
C ASN A 1091 17.60 -6.78 16.79
N SER A 1092 16.78 -6.33 15.84
CA SER A 1092 17.23 -5.97 14.50
C SER A 1092 17.75 -4.53 14.40
N ILE A 1093 17.24 -3.62 15.23
CA ILE A 1093 17.57 -2.18 15.23
C ILE A 1093 18.64 -1.82 16.28
N GLY A 1094 19.31 -0.69 16.06
CA GLY A 1094 20.29 -0.11 16.99
C GLY A 1094 19.65 0.75 18.09
N ASN A 1095 20.38 0.96 19.19
CA ASN A 1095 19.95 1.83 20.30
C ASN A 1095 19.74 3.31 19.89
N ASP A 1096 20.24 3.70 18.72
CA ASP A 1096 20.17 5.01 18.08
C ASP A 1096 19.18 5.09 16.91
N TYR A 1097 18.47 3.99 16.59
CA TYR A 1097 17.44 3.97 15.55
C TYR A 1097 16.27 4.88 15.91
N LEU A 1098 15.81 5.66 14.93
CA LEU A 1098 14.61 6.49 14.99
C LEU A 1098 14.06 6.67 13.56
N ALA A 1099 12.78 6.32 13.38
CA ALA A 1099 12.10 6.35 12.09
C ALA A 1099 11.94 7.79 11.56
N GLY A 1100 12.27 8.02 10.28
CA GLY A 1100 12.22 9.34 9.65
C GLY A 1100 13.33 10.32 10.09
N ALA A 1101 14.29 9.87 10.90
CA ALA A 1101 15.38 10.72 11.37
C ALA A 1101 16.67 10.48 10.58
N TYR A 1102 17.29 11.56 10.09
CA TYR A 1102 18.49 11.55 9.25
C TYR A 1102 19.80 11.16 9.97
N GLN A 1103 19.74 10.17 10.87
CA GLN A 1103 20.83 9.74 11.75
C GLN A 1103 20.73 8.23 12.07
N GLY A 1104 21.77 7.67 12.66
CA GLY A 1104 21.81 6.26 13.04
C GLY A 1104 21.72 5.33 11.83
N THR A 1105 20.91 4.28 11.92
CA THR A 1105 20.78 3.24 10.89
C THR A 1105 19.62 3.44 9.91
N TRP A 1106 18.58 4.22 10.27
CA TRP A 1106 17.39 4.42 9.42
C TRP A 1106 17.71 4.88 7.99
N PRO A 1107 18.58 5.89 7.74
CA PRO A 1107 18.89 6.31 6.37
C PRO A 1107 19.46 5.18 5.51
N ARG A 1108 20.24 4.26 6.11
CA ARG A 1108 20.83 3.13 5.40
C ARG A 1108 19.78 2.04 5.11
N ASP A 1109 18.98 1.69 6.11
CA ASP A 1109 17.94 0.65 5.97
C ASP A 1109 16.95 1.01 4.85
N ILE A 1110 16.54 2.29 4.80
CA ILE A 1110 15.67 2.86 3.76
C ILE A 1110 16.37 2.88 2.40
N GLU A 1111 17.59 3.42 2.31
CA GLU A 1111 18.31 3.48 1.03
C GLU A 1111 18.46 2.07 0.40
N TYR A 1112 18.84 1.08 1.21
CA TYR A 1112 18.99 -0.32 0.80
C TYR A 1112 17.65 -1.05 0.61
N ASN A 1113 16.51 -0.45 0.97
CA ASN A 1113 15.19 -1.06 1.10
C ASN A 1113 15.20 -2.39 1.87
N ALA A 1114 16.10 -2.53 2.85
CA ALA A 1114 16.30 -3.75 3.63
C ALA A 1114 17.14 -3.48 4.90
N ARG A 1115 16.70 -4.03 6.03
CA ARG A 1115 17.49 -4.12 7.27
C ARG A 1115 18.15 -5.49 7.37
N THR A 1116 19.43 -5.54 7.75
CA THR A 1116 20.18 -6.80 7.91
C THR A 1116 20.59 -7.04 9.36
N SER A 1117 20.33 -8.23 9.89
CA SER A 1117 20.78 -8.69 11.21
C SER A 1117 21.44 -10.08 11.08
N THR A 1118 22.45 -10.38 11.90
CA THR A 1118 23.26 -11.60 11.74
C THR A 1118 23.51 -12.31 13.07
N ILE A 1119 23.29 -13.62 13.08
CA ILE A 1119 23.72 -14.54 14.15
C ILE A 1119 25.02 -15.21 13.71
N SER A 1120 26.14 -14.72 14.22
CA SER A 1120 27.48 -15.27 13.94
C SER A 1120 27.88 -16.36 14.93
N GLY A 1121 28.74 -17.29 14.49
CA GLY A 1121 29.35 -18.30 15.35
C GLY A 1121 28.54 -19.58 15.52
N VAL A 1122 27.58 -19.84 14.62
CA VAL A 1122 26.73 -21.03 14.65
C VAL A 1122 27.56 -22.25 14.25
N SER A 1123 27.78 -23.18 15.17
CA SER A 1123 28.48 -24.43 14.87
C SER A 1123 27.50 -25.43 14.25
N LEU A 1124 27.75 -25.83 13.01
CA LEU A 1124 26.96 -26.84 12.29
C LEU A 1124 27.82 -28.08 12.04
N SER A 1125 27.18 -29.25 12.03
CA SER A 1125 27.79 -30.51 11.57
C SER A 1125 27.70 -30.61 10.04
N GLU A 1126 28.36 -31.59 9.45
CA GLU A 1126 28.06 -32.00 8.09
C GLU A 1126 26.66 -32.65 8.05
N GLY A 1127 25.80 -32.24 7.10
CA GLY A 1127 24.43 -32.76 6.96
C GLY A 1127 23.34 -31.69 6.91
N VAL A 1128 22.09 -32.12 7.15
CA VAL A 1128 20.89 -31.26 7.13
C VAL A 1128 20.64 -30.67 8.51
N HIS A 1129 20.41 -29.37 8.54
CA HIS A 1129 20.01 -28.58 9.71
C HIS A 1129 18.66 -27.91 9.49
N THR A 1130 17.88 -27.76 10.55
CA THR A 1130 16.56 -27.10 10.52
C THR A 1130 16.62 -25.77 11.26
N ILE A 1131 16.23 -24.68 10.59
CA ILE A 1131 16.24 -23.32 11.12
C ILE A 1131 14.79 -22.85 11.30
N ARG A 1132 14.41 -22.52 12.53
CA ARG A 1132 13.10 -21.92 12.87
C ARG A 1132 13.21 -20.42 12.98
N TYR A 1133 12.32 -19.70 12.30
CA TYR A 1133 12.16 -18.25 12.44
C TYR A 1133 10.90 -17.89 13.23
N TYR A 1134 11.06 -17.06 14.25
CA TYR A 1134 10.01 -16.49 15.09
C TYR A 1134 10.02 -14.96 14.98
N GLN A 1135 8.85 -14.35 14.94
CA GLN A 1135 8.66 -12.90 15.10
C GLN A 1135 8.28 -12.60 16.54
N CYS A 1136 9.02 -11.72 17.22
CA CYS A 1136 8.74 -11.36 18.61
C CYS A 1136 7.92 -10.06 18.69
N ASP A 1137 8.27 -9.05 17.89
CA ASP A 1137 7.62 -7.73 17.89
C ASP A 1137 6.76 -7.51 16.62
N PRO A 1138 5.68 -6.70 16.71
CA PRO A 1138 4.86 -6.32 15.56
C PRO A 1138 5.61 -5.44 14.54
N ASN A 1139 5.01 -5.25 13.36
CA ASN A 1139 5.57 -4.49 12.24
C ASN A 1139 6.98 -4.93 11.80
N MET A 1140 7.22 -6.23 11.70
CA MET A 1140 8.44 -6.81 11.15
C MET A 1140 8.08 -7.85 10.09
N ALA A 1141 8.81 -7.85 8.97
CA ALA A 1141 8.60 -8.77 7.86
C ALA A 1141 9.95 -9.27 7.32
N LEU A 1142 10.19 -10.58 7.39
CA LEU A 1142 11.43 -11.24 6.93
C LEU A 1142 11.36 -11.45 5.41
N ILE A 1143 12.36 -10.99 4.66
CA ILE A 1143 12.42 -11.05 3.19
C ILE A 1143 13.54 -11.94 2.63
N ARG A 1144 14.57 -12.26 3.42
CA ARG A 1144 15.65 -13.16 3.02
C ARG A 1144 16.30 -13.83 4.24
N MET A 1145 16.86 -15.02 4.04
CA MET A 1145 17.85 -15.58 4.96
C MET A 1145 19.07 -16.09 4.17
N VAL A 1146 20.27 -15.93 4.70
CA VAL A 1146 21.51 -16.45 4.10
C VAL A 1146 22.33 -17.16 5.17
N VAL A 1147 22.56 -18.45 5.00
CA VAL A 1147 23.50 -19.23 5.81
C VAL A 1147 24.84 -19.22 5.09
N HIS A 1148 25.92 -18.73 5.71
CA HIS A 1148 27.21 -18.59 5.02
C HIS A 1148 28.44 -18.80 5.91
N GLU A 1149 29.51 -19.27 5.28
CA GLU A 1149 30.86 -19.29 5.84
C GLU A 1149 31.47 -17.88 5.84
N GLY A 1150 32.41 -17.62 6.75
CA GLY A 1150 33.25 -16.40 6.73
C GLY A 1150 32.46 -15.10 6.60
N ASN A 1151 32.78 -14.31 5.57
CA ASN A 1151 32.10 -13.08 5.19
C ASN A 1151 31.66 -13.16 3.72
N LEU A 1152 30.46 -12.65 3.41
CA LEU A 1152 30.04 -12.42 2.03
C LEU A 1152 30.80 -11.21 1.43
N ALA A 1153 31.05 -11.23 0.12
CA ALA A 1153 31.52 -10.06 -0.63
C ALA A 1153 30.46 -8.94 -0.73
N SER A 1154 30.91 -7.71 -0.97
CA SER A 1154 30.02 -6.54 -1.07
C SER A 1154 29.16 -6.59 -2.35
N VAL A 1155 27.85 -6.39 -2.16
CA VAL A 1155 26.80 -6.25 -3.18
C VAL A 1155 25.72 -5.32 -2.64
N TYR A 1156 24.84 -4.83 -3.51
CA TYR A 1156 23.71 -3.98 -3.09
C TYR A 1156 22.55 -4.77 -2.46
N SER A 1157 22.45 -6.06 -2.81
CA SER A 1157 21.33 -6.92 -2.49
C SER A 1157 21.79 -8.13 -1.65
N SER A 1158 21.62 -9.35 -2.14
CA SER A 1158 22.18 -10.57 -1.58
C SER A 1158 22.56 -11.52 -2.72
N PRO A 1159 23.39 -12.56 -2.49
CA PRO A 1159 23.64 -13.58 -3.50
C PRO A 1159 22.32 -14.23 -3.96
N ALA A 1160 22.24 -14.61 -5.23
CA ALA A 1160 21.06 -15.24 -5.82
C ALA A 1160 20.56 -16.46 -5.01
N GLU A 1161 19.27 -16.80 -5.13
CA GLU A 1161 18.69 -17.92 -4.40
C GLU A 1161 19.36 -19.24 -4.80
N SER A 1162 19.94 -19.94 -3.82
CA SER A 1162 20.66 -21.20 -4.04
C SER A 1162 19.72 -22.32 -4.49
N TYR A 1163 20.28 -23.44 -4.95
CA TYR A 1163 19.52 -24.65 -5.19
C TYR A 1163 18.83 -25.16 -3.90
N TYR A 1164 17.60 -25.63 -4.05
CA TYR A 1164 16.92 -26.48 -3.07
C TYR A 1164 16.35 -27.72 -3.76
N VAL A 1165 16.17 -28.82 -3.02
CA VAL A 1165 15.61 -30.07 -3.55
C VAL A 1165 14.20 -29.82 -4.08
N GLY A 1166 14.01 -29.98 -5.40
CA GLY A 1166 12.77 -29.67 -6.10
C GLY A 1166 12.82 -28.41 -6.98
N LYS A 1167 13.84 -27.55 -6.82
CA LYS A 1167 14.06 -26.40 -7.71
C LYS A 1167 14.46 -26.88 -9.11
N GLU A 1168 13.71 -26.49 -10.14
CA GLU A 1168 14.15 -26.68 -11.51
C GLU A 1168 15.30 -25.73 -11.85
N VAL A 1169 16.31 -26.25 -12.55
CA VAL A 1169 17.49 -25.49 -12.99
C VAL A 1169 17.76 -25.85 -14.45
N ASN A 1170 17.51 -24.85 -15.32
CA ASN A 1170 17.69 -24.92 -16.76
C ASN A 1170 18.93 -24.09 -17.17
N PRO A 1171 20.10 -24.70 -17.41
CA PRO A 1171 21.30 -23.97 -17.82
C PRO A 1171 21.10 -23.26 -19.17
N SER A 1172 20.31 -23.83 -20.08
CA SER A 1172 20.12 -23.26 -21.43
C SER A 1172 19.27 -21.98 -21.45
N ASP A 1173 18.44 -21.75 -20.44
CA ASP A 1173 17.79 -20.43 -20.22
C ASP A 1173 18.83 -19.37 -19.81
N ARG A 1174 19.77 -19.72 -18.92
CA ARG A 1174 20.87 -18.82 -18.54
C ARG A 1174 21.84 -18.61 -19.71
N GLU A 1175 22.15 -19.63 -20.50
CA GLU A 1175 22.94 -19.49 -21.74
C GLU A 1175 22.25 -18.53 -22.72
N TYR A 1176 20.95 -18.70 -22.97
CA TYR A 1176 20.18 -17.82 -23.85
C TYR A 1176 20.16 -16.37 -23.37
N LYS A 1177 19.87 -16.12 -22.09
CA LYS A 1177 19.83 -14.76 -21.52
C LYS A 1177 21.20 -14.07 -21.56
N ILE A 1178 22.28 -14.79 -21.28
CA ILE A 1178 23.64 -14.26 -21.37
C ILE A 1178 24.01 -13.95 -22.84
N ASP A 1179 23.75 -14.86 -23.79
CA ASP A 1179 24.08 -14.59 -25.20
C ASP A 1179 23.18 -13.52 -25.84
N ASN A 1180 21.92 -13.36 -25.41
CA ASN A 1180 21.08 -12.23 -25.80
C ASN A 1180 21.66 -10.91 -25.27
N MET A 1181 22.01 -10.82 -23.98
CA MET A 1181 22.68 -9.65 -23.41
C MET A 1181 23.98 -9.30 -24.17
N TYR A 1182 24.79 -10.31 -24.51
CA TYR A 1182 26.00 -10.10 -25.32
C TYR A 1182 25.71 -9.78 -26.79
N SER A 1183 24.50 -10.00 -27.31
CA SER A 1183 24.12 -9.64 -28.69
C SER A 1183 24.15 -8.11 -28.91
N TYR A 1184 23.66 -7.35 -27.92
CA TYR A 1184 23.74 -5.89 -27.88
C TYR A 1184 25.19 -5.37 -27.84
N ILE A 1185 26.13 -6.17 -27.30
CA ILE A 1185 27.53 -5.76 -27.06
C ILE A 1185 28.42 -6.05 -28.29
N LYS A 1186 28.09 -7.08 -29.07
CA LYS A 1186 28.84 -7.50 -30.29
C LYS A 1186 28.78 -6.48 -31.43
#